data_AF-A0A653JAL4-F1
#
_entry.id   AF-A0A653JAL4-F1
#
_cell.length_a   1.000
_cell.length_b   1.000
_cell.length_c   1.000
_cell.angle_alpha   90.00
_cell.angle_beta   90.00
_cell.angle_gamma   90.00
#
_symmetry.space_group_name_H-M   'P 1'
#
loop_
_entity.id
_entity.type
_entity.pdbx_description
1 polymer ?
#
loop_
_entity_poly.entity_id
_entity_poly.type
_entity_poly.pdbx_seq_one_letter_code
_entity_poly.pdbx_strand_id
1 'polypeptide(L)'
;MPTEQTPSGVTIVSEGVTVTARSAVLENGRRSFQPELSSTVSEIDEGLLAANFGLVDTLAVTAAPVDDGRRSFGAEPAPELRVDVPLGANESAALLVEDESGLLTWQVADAPGSPGDVRRGAPAVASFVVPLGARGEGEPGRRSFVGDFLMDKLIEPVRVHVLRFLAGRSIDALVDWIEGDLVAGPIVIAQPEPASWKVGPLSLAAARIPTERPARVLLMVHGTFSTTLGSFGALDAGVLRAAIDAYDLILGYDHRTLAATPEHNAAAILAMLHALNLPEGSTIDAVAYSRGGLVLRALVEQQAPETALRATFERCVFIGCTNGGTLLADPDNWKALADLYTNILLAGARVIGFVAGAGVGMTIASEAIKTLGRFVQILPQVAIGDRRVPGLAAMEPGSTLVTALNGAPAPAEPAPRYFAVTSDFEPGALPELAKRAAMILVDGLVDQLFGAPNDLVVHTESMTEFGTGRAVEVVVPIGRDGHVYHTRYFASPEAVQPLAEWLELTPRQVHHQRSAGPAPSAAPAREEYGGWDWDRRDYGADQSAREFGSGGGGWDRALPSERRDWSDHSYGSADRSGPAGIDWSSSIFKSSEPAAPPAWSGSAPEPEPAASPLPAFETQTERYIAAEMMPFPDIARPANLYVTVSPQPLTVGAHAAADVTDAPVKLSKAKPLTVRVSPRLNCEVVGDDEEKVDIEDGDEVICKFAIKGQKPGTAELLVEANQGASTVATFLLAPVFVAQAAEPLRSSQSLVPASPTEGQAVLRIYEFNMGNGGLRLQFNLTSDEPEFADLQTLVIDGGFSLEAYAAGVLKDVENAWNLREAGGATDIYNRFLSKLTSDAKQRTIALVPEPVRRCLWKNRKSISEIRVISSEPHIPWELMYLSDPDGEDKERQGFLAEWGLVRWLHDAPLRRRRVSMATGTKHFVVPQYGGAATLNGAQQERTMLAYRFPDSQEITPDSDSVRTFLQQAENCALLHFACHGRTQQNSVISSELLMGEGKTERGKTLADALTWQDVAANADFGKHGGPLVFVNACQTGQQGSGITGAAGFANAFLRPQTRRGAAAFIGALWSVDDKLANLFADTVYTELAREGATLTGAVRKAREVCKTNNDFTWLAYSVYASG
;
A
#
# COMPACT_ATOMS: atom_id res chain seq x y z
N MET A 1 29.74 10.70 16.56
CA MET A 1 30.18 11.66 15.53
C MET A 1 31.56 12.20 15.86
N PRO A 2 32.47 12.37 14.89
CA PRO A 2 33.65 13.20 15.07
C PRO A 2 33.23 14.67 15.14
N THR A 3 33.63 15.38 16.20
CA THR A 3 33.51 16.84 16.32
C THR A 3 34.85 17.47 16.04
N GLU A 4 34.99 18.15 14.90
CA GLU A 4 36.21 18.89 14.59
C GLU A 4 36.03 20.37 15.01
N GLN A 5 36.84 20.81 15.97
CA GLN A 5 36.88 22.20 16.41
C GLN A 5 37.77 23.00 15.46
N THR A 6 37.16 23.86 14.66
CA THR A 6 37.88 24.78 13.76
C THR A 6 37.99 26.16 14.39
N PRO A 7 38.97 27.01 13.99
CA PRO A 7 39.01 28.43 14.40
C PRO A 7 37.78 29.25 13.96
N SER A 8 36.88 28.67 13.15
CA SER A 8 35.70 29.29 12.55
C SER A 8 34.36 28.78 13.09
N GLY A 9 34.36 27.79 14.01
CA GLY A 9 33.14 27.19 14.54
C GLY A 9 33.25 25.69 14.83
N VAL A 10 32.18 25.11 15.35
CA VAL A 10 32.05 23.67 15.59
C VAL A 10 31.39 23.00 14.39
N THR A 11 32.00 21.92 13.90
CA THR A 11 31.45 21.10 12.81
C THR A 11 31.06 19.71 13.35
N ILE A 12 29.85 19.26 13.00
CA ILE A 12 29.37 17.90 13.19
C ILE A 12 29.10 17.28 11.82
N VAL A 13 29.52 16.03 11.63
CA VAL A 13 29.18 15.22 10.45
C VAL A 13 28.34 14.02 10.89
N SER A 14 27.20 13.80 10.23
CA SER A 14 26.20 12.76 10.51
C SER A 14 25.53 12.34 9.19
N GLU A 15 25.52 11.04 8.84
CA GLU A 15 24.97 10.51 7.57
C GLU A 15 25.35 11.31 6.29
N GLY A 16 26.59 11.81 6.28
CA GLY A 16 27.16 12.67 5.23
C GLY A 16 26.71 14.13 5.26
N VAL A 17 25.65 14.46 6.02
CA VAL A 17 25.25 15.84 6.31
C VAL A 17 26.33 16.51 7.15
N THR A 18 26.74 17.71 6.74
CA THR A 18 27.74 18.52 7.44
C THR A 18 27.07 19.73 8.06
N VAL A 19 27.08 19.79 9.39
CA VAL A 19 26.45 20.85 10.19
C VAL A 19 27.55 21.72 10.76
N THR A 20 27.58 22.99 10.37
CA THR A 20 28.60 23.96 10.81
C THR A 20 27.92 25.12 11.52
N ALA A 21 28.19 25.28 12.82
CA ALA A 21 27.67 26.40 13.61
C ALA A 21 28.78 27.44 13.84
N ARG A 22 28.53 28.69 13.44
CA ARG A 22 29.39 29.83 13.78
C ARG A 22 29.00 30.39 15.14
N SER A 23 29.98 30.60 16.02
CA SER A 23 29.83 31.20 17.36
C SER A 23 28.84 30.54 18.34
N ALA A 24 28.30 29.35 18.05
CA ALA A 24 27.43 28.60 18.95
C ALA A 24 28.06 27.29 19.47
N VAL A 25 27.62 26.84 20.64
CA VAL A 25 28.03 25.55 21.23
C VAL A 25 27.00 24.49 20.83
N LEU A 26 27.38 23.63 19.89
CA LEU A 26 26.64 22.42 19.57
C LEU A 26 26.76 21.41 20.73
N GLU A 27 25.92 21.56 21.77
CA GLU A 27 25.76 20.51 22.78
C GLU A 27 25.19 19.24 22.12
N ASN A 28 25.97 18.16 22.13
CA ASN A 28 25.58 16.88 21.54
C ASN A 28 24.61 16.13 22.48
N GLY A 29 23.41 16.70 22.65
CA GLY A 29 22.51 16.44 23.76
C GLY A 29 21.13 15.92 23.33
N ARG A 30 20.94 14.59 23.37
CA ARG A 30 19.61 13.96 23.58
C ARG A 30 19.01 14.30 24.98
N ARG A 31 19.29 15.47 25.56
CA ARG A 31 19.06 15.79 26.98
C ARG A 31 18.45 17.19 27.09
N SER A 32 17.35 17.30 27.84
CA SER A 32 16.70 18.57 28.19
C SER A 32 16.25 19.48 27.03
N PHE A 33 15.65 18.89 25.99
CA PHE A 33 14.40 19.47 25.46
C PHE A 33 13.26 18.82 26.26
N GLN A 34 12.37 19.58 26.91
CA GLN A 34 11.25 19.01 27.68
C GLN A 34 10.05 18.72 26.75
N PRO A 35 9.60 17.46 26.59
CA PRO A 35 8.58 17.12 25.61
C PRO A 35 7.18 17.02 26.23
N GLU A 36 6.51 18.16 26.46
CA GLU A 36 5.06 18.15 26.78
C GLU A 36 4.18 17.84 25.55
N LEU A 37 4.74 17.85 24.34
CA LEU A 37 4.08 17.54 23.06
C LEU A 37 4.67 16.28 22.41
N SER A 38 4.40 15.10 22.98
CA SER A 38 5.10 13.87 22.60
C SER A 38 4.45 13.00 21.50
N SER A 39 3.26 13.33 20.99
CA SER A 39 2.59 12.61 19.88
C SER A 39 2.90 13.19 18.50
N THR A 40 3.04 14.51 18.40
CA THR A 40 3.08 15.22 17.11
C THR A 40 4.35 15.01 16.30
N VAL A 41 5.46 14.63 16.92
CA VAL A 41 6.67 14.26 16.18
C VAL A 41 6.43 13.01 15.31
N SER A 42 5.77 11.98 15.86
CA SER A 42 5.36 10.80 15.08
C SER A 42 4.31 11.10 14.01
N GLU A 43 3.34 11.99 14.29
CA GLU A 43 2.34 12.44 13.31
C GLU A 43 3.00 13.10 12.08
N ILE A 44 4.07 13.86 12.30
CA ILE A 44 4.87 14.51 11.26
C ILE A 44 5.74 13.51 10.51
N ASP A 45 6.56 12.72 11.23
CA ASP A 45 7.51 11.79 10.60
C ASP A 45 6.79 10.73 9.74
N GLU A 46 5.62 10.21 10.18
CA GLU A 46 4.78 9.31 9.36
C GLU A 46 4.26 10.00 8.08
N GLY A 47 3.79 11.25 8.18
CA GLY A 47 3.32 12.03 7.02
C GLY A 47 4.43 12.40 6.04
N LEU A 48 5.64 12.69 6.52
CA LEU A 48 6.84 12.96 5.72
C LEU A 48 7.30 11.71 4.96
N LEU A 49 7.31 10.54 5.62
CA LEU A 49 7.62 9.26 4.98
C LEU A 49 6.58 8.89 3.91
N ALA A 50 5.28 9.10 4.18
CA ALA A 50 4.20 8.90 3.20
C ALA A 50 4.26 9.87 2.00
N ALA A 51 4.89 11.03 2.18
CA ALA A 51 5.23 11.97 1.10
C ALA A 51 6.47 11.56 0.27
N ASN A 52 7.11 10.43 0.59
CA ASN A 52 8.39 9.96 0.02
C ASN A 52 9.61 10.87 0.33
N PHE A 53 9.62 11.58 1.46
CA PHE A 53 10.89 12.11 1.98
C PHE A 53 11.71 11.01 2.64
N GLY A 54 12.99 10.90 2.27
CA GLY A 54 13.98 10.21 3.09
C GLY A 54 14.42 11.13 4.23
N LEU A 55 13.99 10.83 5.46
CA LEU A 55 14.53 11.46 6.66
C LEU A 55 15.97 10.98 6.88
N VAL A 56 16.92 11.92 6.79
CA VAL A 56 18.37 11.65 6.87
C VAL A 56 18.88 11.80 8.30
N ASP A 57 18.42 12.82 9.02
CA ASP A 57 18.77 13.07 10.42
C ASP A 57 17.70 13.95 11.09
N THR A 58 17.69 14.02 12.41
CA THR A 58 16.90 14.98 13.20
C THR A 58 17.78 15.58 14.28
N LEU A 59 18.27 16.79 14.00
CA LEU A 59 19.25 17.50 14.80
C LEU A 59 18.55 18.34 15.88
N ALA A 60 19.08 18.38 17.09
CA ALA A 60 18.72 19.38 18.10
C ALA A 60 19.91 20.33 18.27
N VAL A 61 19.66 21.64 18.21
CA VAL A 61 20.69 22.69 18.19
C VAL A 61 20.30 23.80 19.15
N THR A 62 21.19 24.10 20.11
CA THR A 62 21.04 25.21 21.06
C THR A 62 22.03 26.32 20.71
N ALA A 63 21.60 27.58 20.75
CA ALA A 63 22.53 28.71 20.71
C ALA A 63 23.33 28.79 22.03
N ALA A 64 24.60 29.20 21.97
CA ALA A 64 25.35 29.50 23.19
C ALA A 64 25.03 30.93 23.66
N PRO A 65 24.86 31.19 24.97
CA PRO A 65 24.88 32.55 25.47
C PRO A 65 26.27 33.16 25.22
N VAL A 66 26.30 34.32 24.56
CA VAL A 66 27.54 35.08 24.35
C VAL A 66 28.04 35.58 25.70
N ASP A 67 29.29 35.27 26.04
CA ASP A 67 29.91 35.68 27.31
C ASP A 67 30.21 37.19 27.28
N ASP A 68 29.37 37.98 27.94
CA ASP A 68 29.27 39.46 27.89
C ASP A 68 30.50 40.20 28.50
N GLY A 69 31.59 39.47 28.75
CA GLY A 69 32.82 39.96 29.38
C GLY A 69 33.78 40.73 28.47
N ARG A 70 33.54 40.82 27.15
CA ARG A 70 34.45 41.50 26.20
C ARG A 70 33.75 42.33 25.13
N ARG A 71 33.64 43.64 25.39
CA ARG A 71 33.36 44.66 24.36
C ARG A 71 34.49 44.73 23.32
N SER A 72 34.37 43.97 22.24
CA SER A 72 35.10 44.23 20.99
C SER A 72 34.32 45.27 20.16
N PHE A 73 35.03 46.11 19.40
CA PHE A 73 34.40 47.10 18.52
C PHE A 73 34.22 46.53 17.12
N GLY A 74 33.10 45.84 16.92
CA GLY A 74 32.62 45.34 15.64
C GLY A 74 31.26 44.68 15.83
N ALA A 75 30.36 44.83 14.87
CA ALA A 75 29.15 44.01 14.83
C ALA A 75 29.56 42.61 14.35
N GLU A 76 29.68 41.66 15.27
CA GLU A 76 29.75 40.25 14.88
C GLU A 76 28.41 39.86 14.23
N PRO A 77 28.42 39.04 13.16
CA PRO A 77 27.18 38.55 12.57
C PRO A 77 26.44 37.64 13.55
N ALA A 78 25.11 37.61 13.41
CA ALA A 78 24.22 36.65 14.04
C ALA A 78 24.81 35.21 13.98
N PRO A 79 24.72 34.40 15.04
CA PRO A 79 25.01 32.98 14.96
C PRO A 79 24.17 32.32 13.85
N GLU A 80 24.85 31.59 12.97
CA GLU A 80 24.24 30.90 11.82
C GLU A 80 24.55 29.40 11.93
N LEU A 81 23.50 28.59 11.80
CA LEU A 81 23.59 27.15 11.60
C LEU A 81 23.56 26.86 10.10
N ARG A 82 24.71 26.51 9.53
CA ARG A 82 24.80 26.03 8.15
C ARG A 82 24.61 24.51 8.13
N VAL A 83 23.70 24.04 7.29
CA VAL A 83 23.46 22.60 7.06
C VAL A 83 23.74 22.30 5.59
N ASP A 84 24.81 21.56 5.34
CA ASP A 84 25.22 21.11 4.00
C ASP A 84 24.81 19.64 3.80
N VAL A 85 23.86 19.40 2.90
CA VAL A 85 23.28 18.07 2.61
C VAL A 85 23.80 17.57 1.26
N PRO A 86 24.60 16.48 1.20
CA PRO A 86 25.06 15.92 -0.06
C PRO A 86 23.89 15.28 -0.83
N LEU A 87 23.92 15.40 -2.15
CA LEU A 87 22.86 14.97 -3.06
C LEU A 87 23.38 13.95 -4.09
N GLY A 88 22.59 12.92 -4.35
CA GLY A 88 22.72 12.05 -5.52
C GLY A 88 22.33 12.71 -6.84
N ALA A 89 22.50 11.98 -7.94
CA ALA A 89 22.02 12.43 -9.24
C ALA A 89 20.49 12.42 -9.28
N ASN A 90 19.87 13.55 -9.61
CA ASN A 90 18.42 13.78 -9.53
C ASN A 90 17.84 13.70 -8.11
N GLU A 91 18.60 14.13 -7.09
CA GLU A 91 18.09 14.38 -5.74
C GLU A 91 18.02 15.89 -5.45
N SER A 92 17.13 16.27 -4.52
CA SER A 92 17.13 17.56 -3.84
C SER A 92 16.85 17.35 -2.34
N ALA A 93 16.89 18.43 -1.57
CA ALA A 93 16.70 18.40 -0.13
C ALA A 93 15.76 19.51 0.36
N ALA A 94 15.20 19.29 1.55
CA ALA A 94 14.51 20.26 2.36
C ALA A 94 14.91 20.07 3.82
N LEU A 95 14.70 21.10 4.65
CA LEU A 95 14.65 20.99 6.10
C LEU A 95 13.23 21.27 6.57
N LEU A 96 12.84 20.65 7.67
CA LEU A 96 11.70 21.08 8.49
C LEU A 96 12.23 21.47 9.87
N VAL A 97 12.08 22.74 10.23
CA VAL A 97 12.63 23.35 11.45
C VAL A 97 11.51 23.62 12.44
N GLU A 98 11.62 23.04 13.64
CA GLU A 98 10.74 23.23 14.79
C GLU A 98 11.46 24.10 15.83
N ASP A 99 10.84 25.19 16.30
CA ASP A 99 11.37 26.03 17.38
C ASP A 99 10.88 25.61 18.77
N GLU A 100 11.31 26.27 19.86
CA GLU A 100 10.83 25.96 21.22
C GLU A 100 9.31 26.17 21.38
N SER A 101 8.68 27.01 20.56
CA SER A 101 7.21 27.19 20.57
C SER A 101 6.45 26.04 19.89
N GLY A 102 7.15 25.19 19.15
CA GLY A 102 6.58 24.13 18.32
C GLY A 102 6.07 24.62 16.96
N LEU A 103 6.49 25.81 16.50
CA LEU A 103 6.21 26.28 15.14
C LEU A 103 7.12 25.52 14.16
N LEU A 104 6.52 25.00 13.09
CA LEU A 104 7.21 24.25 12.05
C LEU A 104 7.38 25.10 10.79
N THR A 105 8.61 25.24 10.30
CA THR A 105 8.94 26.00 9.09
C THR A 105 9.80 25.18 8.15
N TRP A 106 9.43 25.16 6.88
CA TRP A 106 10.20 24.52 5.82
C TRP A 106 11.39 25.39 5.43
N GLN A 107 12.48 24.75 5.00
CA GLN A 107 13.51 25.38 4.18
C GLN A 107 13.72 24.49 2.96
N VAL A 108 13.67 25.05 1.75
CA VAL A 108 13.86 24.30 0.51
C VAL A 108 15.11 24.80 -0.19
N ALA A 109 15.86 23.89 -0.83
CA ALA A 109 17.05 24.28 -1.56
C ALA A 109 16.68 25.21 -2.74
N ASP A 110 17.45 26.27 -2.95
CA ASP A 110 17.36 27.09 -4.16
C ASP A 110 17.49 26.21 -5.40
N ALA A 111 16.76 26.57 -6.47
CA ALA A 111 16.90 25.91 -7.76
C ALA A 111 18.37 25.93 -8.21
N PRO A 112 18.94 24.81 -8.70
CA PRO A 112 20.37 24.70 -8.99
C PRO A 112 20.81 25.79 -9.97
N GLY A 113 21.66 26.69 -9.46
CA GLY A 113 22.01 27.94 -10.14
C GLY A 113 22.64 27.73 -11.52
N SER A 114 22.55 28.78 -12.34
CA SER A 114 23.07 28.84 -13.72
C SER A 114 24.44 28.16 -13.88
N PRO A 115 24.69 27.42 -14.99
CA PRO A 115 25.76 26.42 -15.09
C PRO A 115 27.19 27.00 -15.25
N GLY A 116 27.65 27.75 -14.23
CA GLY A 116 28.95 28.42 -14.18
C GLY A 116 29.94 27.84 -13.16
N ASP A 117 29.48 27.40 -11.99
CA ASP A 117 30.37 27.09 -10.83
C ASP A 117 30.54 25.59 -10.50
N VAL A 118 29.96 24.67 -11.29
CA VAL A 118 30.12 23.22 -11.06
C VAL A 118 31.54 22.77 -11.40
N ARG A 119 32.39 22.68 -10.38
CA ARG A 119 33.69 22.00 -10.46
C ARG A 119 33.49 20.54 -10.86
N ARG A 120 33.92 20.17 -12.07
CA ARG A 120 33.86 18.78 -12.57
C ARG A 120 34.41 17.79 -11.54
N GLY A 121 33.56 16.87 -11.09
CA GLY A 121 33.94 15.74 -10.21
C GLY A 121 33.66 15.92 -8.73
N ALA A 122 33.09 17.05 -8.28
CA ALA A 122 32.53 17.15 -6.93
C ALA A 122 31.08 16.60 -6.90
N PRO A 123 30.64 15.96 -5.81
CA PRO A 123 29.22 15.65 -5.60
C PRO A 123 28.40 16.94 -5.41
N ALA A 124 27.12 16.90 -5.75
CA ALA A 124 26.20 18.00 -5.49
C ALA A 124 25.89 18.12 -3.99
N VAL A 125 25.64 19.34 -3.52
CA VAL A 125 25.31 19.65 -2.12
C VAL A 125 24.24 20.73 -2.10
N ALA A 126 23.16 20.51 -1.36
CA ALA A 126 22.23 21.57 -0.96
C ALA A 126 22.74 22.24 0.31
N SER A 127 22.88 23.57 0.29
CA SER A 127 23.35 24.36 1.43
C SER A 127 22.21 25.17 2.01
N PHE A 128 21.85 24.92 3.26
CA PHE A 128 20.86 25.68 4.01
C PHE A 128 21.54 26.56 5.06
N VAL A 129 20.95 27.71 5.36
CA VAL A 129 21.34 28.57 6.48
C VAL A 129 20.11 28.79 7.36
N VAL A 130 20.18 28.33 8.61
CA VAL A 130 19.17 28.53 9.64
C VAL A 130 19.74 29.53 10.65
N PRO A 131 19.22 30.77 10.73
CA PRO A 131 19.74 31.77 11.66
C PRO A 131 19.32 31.49 13.12
N LEU A 132 20.15 31.93 14.08
CA LEU A 132 19.98 31.70 15.51
C LEU A 132 20.13 33.02 16.33
N GLY A 133 19.26 34.00 16.05
CA GLY A 133 19.21 35.32 16.72
C GLY A 133 20.40 36.25 16.43
N ALA A 134 20.39 37.55 16.75
CA ALA A 134 19.25 38.43 16.98
C ALA A 134 19.59 39.87 16.52
N ARG A 135 18.56 40.64 16.12
CA ARG A 135 18.53 42.07 15.67
C ARG A 135 19.81 42.77 15.17
N GLY A 136 19.67 43.36 13.96
CA GLY A 136 20.41 44.56 13.55
C GLY A 136 19.53 45.52 12.75
N GLU A 137 19.50 46.81 13.09
CA GLU A 137 18.78 47.83 12.33
C GLU A 137 19.43 48.03 10.95
N GLY A 138 18.68 47.81 9.85
CA GLY A 138 19.18 47.91 8.48
C GLY A 138 18.06 48.18 7.47
N GLU A 139 18.38 48.84 6.35
CA GLU A 139 17.39 49.33 5.40
C GLU A 139 16.63 48.21 4.63
N PRO A 140 15.33 48.41 4.33
CA PRO A 140 14.52 47.42 3.61
C PRO A 140 14.91 47.33 2.12
N GLY A 141 15.72 46.33 1.78
CA GLY A 141 16.19 46.12 0.41
C GLY A 141 16.52 44.67 0.07
N ARG A 142 15.56 43.97 -0.55
CA ARG A 142 15.70 42.64 -1.20
C ARG A 142 16.38 41.56 -0.32
N ARG A 143 15.63 41.01 0.64
CA ARG A 143 16.01 39.82 1.41
C ARG A 143 14.86 38.80 1.43
N SER A 144 15.17 37.55 1.74
CA SER A 144 14.17 36.46 1.84
C SER A 144 13.41 36.55 3.16
N PHE A 145 12.08 36.52 3.06
CA PHE A 145 11.10 36.74 4.13
C PHE A 145 11.38 35.99 5.45
N VAL A 146 11.91 34.76 5.36
CA VAL A 146 12.10 33.87 6.51
C VAL A 146 13.23 34.33 7.46
N GLY A 147 14.16 35.17 6.98
CA GLY A 147 15.33 35.57 7.76
C GLY A 147 15.00 36.50 8.94
N ASP A 148 14.04 37.41 8.77
CA ASP A 148 13.81 38.50 9.72
C ASP A 148 12.90 38.11 10.90
N PHE A 149 12.05 37.09 10.77
CA PHE A 149 11.21 36.61 11.89
C PHE A 149 12.03 35.86 12.96
N LEU A 150 13.02 35.07 12.54
CA LEU A 150 13.94 34.34 13.41
C LEU A 150 14.92 35.26 14.19
N MET A 151 14.90 36.57 13.94
CA MET A 151 15.83 37.55 14.53
C MET A 151 15.38 38.18 15.85
N ASP A 152 14.12 38.03 16.30
CA ASP A 152 13.61 38.82 17.42
C ASP A 152 13.55 38.11 18.80
N LYS A 153 13.82 36.79 18.88
CA LYS A 153 13.80 36.04 20.17
C LYS A 153 14.83 34.94 20.43
N LEU A 154 15.53 34.40 19.42
CA LEU A 154 16.29 33.14 19.62
C LEU A 154 17.62 33.28 20.39
N ILE A 155 17.60 32.88 21.66
CA ILE A 155 18.72 32.17 22.34
C ILE A 155 18.28 30.72 22.69
N GLU A 156 17.09 30.32 22.22
CA GLU A 156 16.37 29.09 22.58
C GLU A 156 16.70 27.96 21.56
N PRO A 157 16.58 26.68 21.96
CA PRO A 157 16.94 25.54 21.10
C PRO A 157 15.92 25.27 19.99
N VAL A 158 16.45 24.85 18.83
CA VAL A 158 15.67 24.45 17.65
C VAL A 158 15.91 22.98 17.30
N ARG A 159 14.95 22.35 16.62
CA ARG A 159 15.06 21.01 16.03
C ARG A 159 14.98 21.10 14.51
N VAL A 160 15.84 20.36 13.81
CA VAL A 160 15.96 20.39 12.35
C VAL A 160 15.88 18.97 11.81
N HIS A 161 14.75 18.63 11.18
CA HIS A 161 14.58 17.40 10.41
C HIS A 161 15.21 17.60 9.03
N VAL A 162 16.15 16.75 8.63
CA VAL A 162 16.90 16.85 7.37
C VAL A 162 16.31 15.86 6.36
N LEU A 163 15.80 16.35 5.24
CA LEU A 163 14.99 15.56 4.30
C LEU A 163 15.62 15.55 2.90
N ARG A 164 15.71 14.38 2.26
CA ARG A 164 16.07 14.22 0.83
C ARG A 164 14.92 13.62 0.03
N PHE A 165 14.85 13.92 -1.25
CA PHE A 165 13.84 13.39 -2.18
C PHE A 165 14.34 13.45 -3.63
N LEU A 166 13.66 12.72 -4.53
CA LEU A 166 14.02 12.68 -5.96
C LEU A 166 13.49 13.92 -6.70
N ALA A 167 14.41 14.72 -7.26
CA ALA A 167 14.12 15.89 -8.07
C ALA A 167 14.64 15.67 -9.50
N GLY A 168 13.74 15.28 -10.42
CA GLY A 168 14.10 14.95 -11.80
C GLY A 168 12.93 14.53 -12.70
N ARG A 169 11.70 14.93 -12.36
CA ARG A 169 10.50 14.70 -13.20
C ARG A 169 10.17 15.98 -13.98
N SER A 170 9.49 15.85 -15.11
CA SER A 170 8.81 17.02 -15.70
C SER A 170 7.75 17.52 -14.72
N ILE A 171 7.57 18.84 -14.62
CA ILE A 171 6.72 19.40 -13.55
C ILE A 171 5.26 18.96 -13.72
N ASP A 172 4.77 18.75 -14.94
CA ASP A 172 3.43 18.20 -15.19
C ASP A 172 3.27 16.81 -14.55
N ALA A 173 4.26 15.93 -14.73
CA ALA A 173 4.29 14.58 -14.13
C ALA A 173 4.63 14.57 -12.62
N LEU A 174 5.10 15.69 -12.09
CA LEU A 174 5.30 15.91 -10.66
C LEU A 174 4.00 16.39 -10.00
N VAL A 175 3.23 17.22 -10.70
CA VAL A 175 1.93 17.76 -10.30
C VAL A 175 0.85 16.67 -10.30
N ASP A 176 0.76 15.86 -11.36
CA ASP A 176 -0.10 14.67 -11.42
C ASP A 176 0.23 13.65 -10.32
N TRP A 177 1.47 13.65 -9.81
CA TRP A 177 1.92 12.73 -8.76
C TRP A 177 1.56 13.18 -7.33
N ILE A 178 1.42 14.49 -7.05
CA ILE A 178 1.04 14.97 -5.70
C ILE A 178 -0.23 14.26 -5.24
N GLU A 179 -1.25 14.29 -6.11
CA GLU A 179 -2.58 13.74 -5.91
C GLU A 179 -2.77 12.45 -6.76
N GLY A 180 -1.67 11.75 -7.04
CA GLY A 180 -1.65 10.51 -7.83
C GLY A 180 -2.40 9.36 -7.13
N ASP A 181 -2.30 9.31 -5.80
CA ASP A 181 -2.97 8.32 -4.94
C ASP A 181 -4.46 8.65 -4.69
N LEU A 182 -4.90 9.87 -5.04
CA LEU A 182 -6.25 10.34 -4.73
C LEU A 182 -7.26 9.68 -5.66
N VAL A 183 -8.06 8.78 -5.11
CA VAL A 183 -9.19 8.14 -5.79
C VAL A 183 -10.31 9.18 -5.93
N ALA A 184 -10.32 9.91 -7.04
CA ALA A 184 -11.36 10.90 -7.32
C ALA A 184 -12.70 10.21 -7.63
N GLY A 185 -13.81 10.76 -7.11
CA GLY A 185 -15.14 10.22 -7.39
C GLY A 185 -16.21 10.55 -6.35
N PRO A 186 -17.44 10.06 -6.58
CA PRO A 186 -18.61 10.38 -5.76
C PRO A 186 -18.62 9.62 -4.43
N ILE A 187 -19.06 10.32 -3.39
CA ILE A 187 -19.28 9.79 -2.04
C ILE A 187 -20.76 9.93 -1.69
N VAL A 188 -21.36 8.89 -1.11
CA VAL A 188 -22.74 8.91 -0.63
C VAL A 188 -22.75 8.95 0.88
N ILE A 189 -23.13 10.09 1.46
CA ILE A 189 -23.17 10.27 2.93
C ILE A 189 -24.49 9.70 3.44
N ALA A 190 -24.47 8.39 3.68
CA ALA A 190 -25.62 7.56 4.07
C ALA A 190 -25.83 7.43 5.59
N GLN A 191 -24.80 7.78 6.37
CA GLN A 191 -24.68 7.59 7.82
C GLN A 191 -23.84 8.73 8.41
N PRO A 192 -24.13 9.21 9.64
CA PRO A 192 -23.40 10.31 10.25
C PRO A 192 -21.94 9.95 10.63
N GLU A 193 -21.61 8.66 10.77
CA GLU A 193 -20.27 8.17 11.12
C GLU A 193 -19.26 8.38 9.96
N PRO A 194 -18.24 9.25 10.08
CA PRO A 194 -17.39 9.63 8.95
C PRO A 194 -16.56 8.49 8.34
N ALA A 195 -16.24 7.46 9.15
CA ALA A 195 -15.53 6.26 8.69
C ALA A 195 -16.31 5.42 7.64
N SER A 196 -17.60 5.72 7.44
CA SER A 196 -18.44 5.12 6.39
C SER A 196 -18.31 5.84 5.03
N TRP A 197 -17.85 7.09 4.99
CA TRP A 197 -17.81 7.91 3.77
C TRP A 197 -16.60 7.54 2.92
N LYS A 198 -16.85 6.91 1.76
CA LYS A 198 -15.81 6.43 0.84
C LYS A 198 -16.29 6.61 -0.59
N VAL A 199 -15.36 6.83 -1.51
CA VAL A 199 -15.67 6.87 -2.94
C VAL A 199 -16.22 5.52 -3.39
N GLY A 200 -17.33 5.54 -4.10
CA GLY A 200 -18.08 4.33 -4.44
C GLY A 200 -18.91 4.48 -5.73
N PRO A 201 -19.54 3.40 -6.21
CA PRO A 201 -20.29 3.43 -7.46
C PRO A 201 -21.59 4.24 -7.32
N LEU A 202 -21.92 5.01 -8.37
CA LEU A 202 -23.14 5.83 -8.44
C LEU A 202 -24.44 5.05 -8.25
N SER A 203 -24.44 3.72 -8.38
CA SER A 203 -25.58 2.87 -8.05
C SER A 203 -26.03 2.99 -6.59
N LEU A 204 -25.11 3.31 -5.66
CA LEU A 204 -25.45 3.56 -4.25
C LEU A 204 -26.23 4.88 -4.05
N ALA A 205 -25.96 5.88 -4.89
CA ALA A 205 -26.71 7.13 -4.93
C ALA A 205 -28.05 6.93 -5.63
N ALA A 206 -28.05 6.29 -6.80
CA ALA A 206 -29.24 6.02 -7.59
C ALA A 206 -30.30 5.20 -6.82
N ALA A 207 -29.87 4.26 -5.96
CA ALA A 207 -30.76 3.47 -5.10
C ALA A 207 -31.52 4.30 -4.03
N ARG A 208 -31.19 5.58 -3.85
CA ARG A 208 -31.87 6.51 -2.93
C ARG A 208 -32.76 7.54 -3.62
N ILE A 209 -32.70 7.63 -4.95
CA ILE A 209 -33.45 8.63 -5.71
C ILE A 209 -34.94 8.21 -5.75
N PRO A 210 -35.89 9.06 -5.30
CA PRO A 210 -37.31 8.75 -5.40
C PRO A 210 -37.77 8.71 -6.87
N THR A 211 -38.58 7.71 -7.23
CA THR A 211 -39.11 7.52 -8.59
C THR A 211 -40.43 8.24 -8.85
N GLU A 212 -41.16 8.61 -7.79
CA GLU A 212 -42.54 9.13 -7.88
C GLU A 212 -42.64 10.66 -7.66
N ARG A 213 -41.54 11.32 -7.27
CA ARG A 213 -41.50 12.76 -6.99
C ARG A 213 -40.11 13.36 -7.25
N PRO A 214 -39.98 14.70 -7.35
CA PRO A 214 -38.70 15.40 -7.23
C PRO A 214 -37.88 14.94 -6.02
N ALA A 215 -36.56 14.82 -6.22
CA ALA A 215 -35.60 14.52 -5.17
C ALA A 215 -35.06 15.83 -4.54
N ARG A 216 -34.75 15.80 -3.24
CA ARG A 216 -33.91 16.80 -2.58
C ARG A 216 -32.50 16.26 -2.40
N VAL A 217 -31.52 16.93 -3.00
CA VAL A 217 -30.10 16.56 -2.95
C VAL A 217 -29.33 17.60 -2.14
N LEU A 218 -28.42 17.15 -1.27
CA LEU A 218 -27.41 17.99 -0.61
C LEU A 218 -26.02 17.66 -1.17
N LEU A 219 -25.33 18.65 -1.74
CA LEU A 219 -24.00 18.50 -2.32
C LEU A 219 -22.93 19.15 -1.41
N MET A 220 -21.88 18.41 -1.08
CA MET A 220 -20.75 18.88 -0.26
C MET A 220 -19.47 18.95 -1.10
N VAL A 221 -18.84 20.13 -1.17
CA VAL A 221 -17.68 20.41 -2.03
C VAL A 221 -16.48 20.88 -1.19
N HIS A 222 -15.44 20.04 -1.14
CA HIS A 222 -14.30 20.19 -0.21
C HIS A 222 -13.24 21.22 -0.63
N GLY A 223 -12.34 21.54 0.30
CA GLY A 223 -11.24 22.50 0.12
C GLY A 223 -9.95 21.89 -0.45
N THR A 224 -8.91 22.72 -0.59
CA THR A 224 -7.54 22.32 -1.00
C THR A 224 -6.87 21.41 0.02
N PHE A 225 -5.97 20.52 -0.41
CA PHE A 225 -5.26 19.56 0.45
C PHE A 225 -6.20 18.69 1.31
N SER A 226 -7.42 18.42 0.81
CA SER A 226 -8.51 17.82 1.58
C SER A 226 -9.35 16.89 0.71
N THR A 227 -10.30 16.21 1.36
CA THR A 227 -11.33 15.35 0.77
C THR A 227 -12.69 15.70 1.39
N THR A 228 -13.78 15.09 0.94
CA THR A 228 -15.10 15.22 1.59
C THR A 228 -15.00 14.84 3.08
N LEU A 229 -14.30 13.74 3.39
CA LEU A 229 -14.02 13.34 4.77
C LEU A 229 -13.15 14.36 5.51
N GLY A 230 -12.07 14.85 4.88
CA GLY A 230 -11.15 15.80 5.50
C GLY A 230 -11.74 17.19 5.77
N SER A 231 -12.69 17.64 4.96
CA SER A 231 -13.36 18.95 5.13
C SER A 231 -14.62 18.87 6.01
N PHE A 232 -15.47 17.86 5.82
CA PHE A 232 -16.78 17.78 6.47
C PHE A 232 -16.88 16.75 7.61
N GLY A 233 -15.86 15.90 7.80
CA GLY A 233 -15.84 14.85 8.83
C GLY A 233 -15.83 15.34 10.28
N ALA A 234 -15.65 16.66 10.49
CA ALA A 234 -15.75 17.32 11.79
C ALA A 234 -17.13 17.94 12.08
N LEU A 235 -18.07 17.90 11.11
CA LEU A 235 -19.44 18.40 11.26
C LEU A 235 -20.18 17.66 12.37
N ASP A 236 -20.97 18.39 13.17
CA ASP A 236 -21.78 17.80 14.24
C ASP A 236 -22.68 16.65 13.74
N ALA A 237 -22.61 15.52 14.44
CA ALA A 237 -23.34 14.31 14.10
C ALA A 237 -24.87 14.49 14.21
N GLY A 238 -25.35 15.40 15.06
CA GLY A 238 -26.77 15.75 15.18
C GLY A 238 -27.26 16.55 13.98
N VAL A 239 -26.50 17.56 13.53
CA VAL A 239 -26.78 18.34 12.31
C VAL A 239 -26.70 17.46 11.07
N LEU A 240 -25.69 16.59 10.96
CA LEU A 240 -25.61 15.65 9.85
C LEU A 240 -26.74 14.61 9.88
N ARG A 241 -27.15 14.14 11.07
CA ARG A 241 -28.36 13.31 11.22
C ARG A 241 -29.61 14.03 10.73
N ALA A 242 -29.78 15.30 11.09
CA ALA A 242 -30.90 16.11 10.63
C ALA A 242 -30.89 16.29 9.10
N ALA A 243 -29.72 16.44 8.47
CA ALA A 243 -29.58 16.44 7.01
C ALA A 243 -29.97 15.09 6.39
N ILE A 244 -29.51 13.97 6.96
CA ILE A 244 -29.86 12.60 6.50
C ILE A 244 -31.37 12.32 6.63
N ASP A 245 -32.06 12.95 7.58
CA ASP A 245 -33.51 12.85 7.78
C ASP A 245 -34.32 13.90 6.98
N ALA A 246 -33.67 14.84 6.28
CA ALA A 246 -34.29 15.93 5.51
C ALA A 246 -34.09 15.86 3.99
N TYR A 247 -32.98 15.28 3.53
CA TYR A 247 -32.63 15.12 2.11
C TYR A 247 -32.79 13.65 1.67
N ASP A 248 -33.15 13.42 0.40
CA ASP A 248 -33.21 12.06 -0.17
C ASP A 248 -31.80 11.47 -0.36
N LEU A 249 -30.84 12.35 -0.68
CA LEU A 249 -29.50 11.98 -1.08
C LEU A 249 -28.51 13.08 -0.66
N ILE A 250 -27.46 12.70 0.08
CA ILE A 250 -26.33 13.57 0.39
C ILE A 250 -25.11 13.04 -0.38
N LEU A 251 -24.44 13.94 -1.10
CA LEU A 251 -23.31 13.66 -1.98
C LEU A 251 -22.07 14.45 -1.56
N GLY A 252 -20.93 13.78 -1.52
CA GLY A 252 -19.62 14.41 -1.69
C GLY A 252 -19.04 14.06 -3.06
N TYR A 253 -17.97 14.75 -3.44
CA TYR A 253 -17.16 14.35 -4.58
C TYR A 253 -15.69 14.66 -4.30
N ASP A 254 -14.90 13.61 -4.08
CA ASP A 254 -13.46 13.72 -3.85
C ASP A 254 -12.76 14.02 -5.17
N HIS A 255 -11.90 15.04 -5.18
CA HIS A 255 -11.34 15.59 -6.40
C HIS A 255 -9.93 16.16 -6.22
N ARG A 256 -9.20 16.30 -7.34
CA ARG A 256 -7.83 16.83 -7.36
C ARG A 256 -7.84 18.35 -7.20
N THR A 257 -7.17 18.83 -6.16
CA THR A 257 -7.18 20.22 -5.71
C THR A 257 -6.00 21.05 -6.23
N LEU A 258 -4.90 20.38 -6.60
CA LEU A 258 -3.65 20.98 -7.07
C LEU A 258 -3.41 20.67 -8.55
N ALA A 259 -3.67 19.43 -8.98
CA ALA A 259 -3.43 18.99 -10.36
C ALA A 259 -4.56 19.37 -11.33
N ALA A 260 -5.79 19.51 -10.85
CA ALA A 260 -6.96 19.88 -11.67
C ALA A 260 -7.52 21.25 -11.27
N THR A 261 -7.94 22.07 -12.24
CA THR A 261 -8.54 23.39 -12.00
C THR A 261 -9.97 23.27 -11.41
N PRO A 262 -10.54 24.32 -10.79
CA PRO A 262 -11.89 24.25 -10.26
C PRO A 262 -12.97 23.93 -11.31
N GLU A 263 -12.80 24.40 -12.55
CA GLU A 263 -13.71 24.14 -13.67
C GLU A 263 -13.69 22.68 -14.11
N HIS A 264 -12.51 22.02 -14.10
CA HIS A 264 -12.41 20.59 -14.37
C HIS A 264 -13.14 19.77 -13.30
N ASN A 265 -12.97 20.15 -12.03
CA ASN A 265 -13.64 19.50 -10.91
C ASN A 265 -15.16 19.73 -10.94
N ALA A 266 -15.61 20.94 -11.31
CA ALA A 266 -17.01 21.25 -11.55
C ALA A 266 -17.61 20.38 -12.67
N ALA A 267 -16.87 20.16 -13.78
CA ALA A 267 -17.33 19.35 -14.89
C ALA A 267 -17.50 17.87 -14.51
N ALA A 268 -16.61 17.35 -13.65
CA ALA A 268 -16.72 16.01 -13.08
C ALA A 268 -17.96 15.86 -12.17
N ILE A 269 -18.25 16.86 -11.34
CA ILE A 269 -19.45 16.90 -10.50
C ILE A 269 -20.72 17.03 -11.37
N LEU A 270 -20.71 17.84 -12.42
CA LEU A 270 -21.84 17.98 -13.34
C LEU A 270 -22.11 16.68 -14.10
N ALA A 271 -21.07 15.99 -14.58
CA ALA A 271 -21.19 14.67 -15.19
C ALA A 271 -21.77 13.63 -14.22
N MET A 272 -21.38 13.67 -12.94
CA MET A 272 -21.97 12.86 -11.88
C MET A 272 -23.47 13.17 -11.69
N LEU A 273 -23.85 14.44 -11.57
CA LEU A 273 -25.25 14.86 -11.41
C LEU A 273 -26.13 14.47 -12.61
N HIS A 274 -25.61 14.54 -13.83
CA HIS A 274 -26.30 14.02 -15.03
C HIS A 274 -26.44 12.49 -14.99
N ALA A 275 -25.40 11.76 -14.60
CA ALA A 275 -25.41 10.29 -14.53
C ALA A 275 -26.38 9.72 -13.47
N LEU A 276 -26.76 10.52 -12.47
CA LEU A 276 -27.82 10.18 -11.52
C LEU A 276 -29.23 10.18 -12.12
N ASN A 277 -29.45 10.83 -13.27
CA ASN A 277 -30.75 10.96 -13.95
C ASN A 277 -31.89 11.38 -13.00
N LEU A 278 -31.67 12.48 -12.27
CA LEU A 278 -32.61 12.99 -11.27
C LEU A 278 -34.02 13.23 -11.87
N PRO A 279 -35.11 13.02 -11.09
CA PRO A 279 -36.47 13.38 -11.49
C PRO A 279 -36.59 14.86 -11.85
N GLU A 280 -37.52 15.19 -12.73
CA GLU A 280 -37.73 16.55 -13.20
C GLU A 280 -38.21 17.48 -12.07
N GLY A 281 -37.55 18.64 -11.93
CA GLY A 281 -37.84 19.59 -10.85
C GLY A 281 -37.24 19.20 -9.49
N SER A 282 -36.27 18.27 -9.46
CA SER A 282 -35.47 18.00 -8.26
C SER A 282 -34.67 19.24 -7.84
N THR A 283 -34.36 19.35 -6.56
CA THR A 283 -33.63 20.51 -6.02
C THR A 283 -32.28 20.09 -5.43
N ILE A 284 -31.28 20.95 -5.61
CA ILE A 284 -29.93 20.77 -5.07
C ILE A 284 -29.64 21.93 -4.12
N ASP A 285 -29.47 21.63 -2.85
CA ASP A 285 -28.81 22.52 -1.91
C ASP A 285 -27.33 22.15 -1.85
N ALA A 286 -26.43 23.12 -1.67
CA ALA A 286 -24.99 22.90 -1.76
C ALA A 286 -24.21 23.61 -0.65
N VAL A 287 -23.14 22.96 -0.17
CA VAL A 287 -22.23 23.47 0.85
C VAL A 287 -20.81 23.38 0.30
N ALA A 288 -20.16 24.53 0.18
CA ALA A 288 -18.78 24.67 -0.28
C ALA A 288 -17.88 25.15 0.85
N TYR A 289 -16.65 24.64 0.87
CA TYR A 289 -15.62 25.02 1.84
C TYR A 289 -14.33 25.42 1.13
N SER A 290 -13.71 26.54 1.54
CA SER A 290 -12.42 26.99 1.01
C SER A 290 -12.45 27.07 -0.53
N ARG A 291 -11.46 26.50 -1.23
CA ARG A 291 -11.41 26.34 -2.70
C ARG A 291 -12.68 25.74 -3.31
N GLY A 292 -13.42 24.90 -2.58
CA GLY A 292 -14.68 24.32 -3.01
C GLY A 292 -15.72 25.38 -3.42
N GLY A 293 -15.57 26.64 -2.95
CA GLY A 293 -16.36 27.77 -3.42
C GLY A 293 -16.20 28.03 -4.91
N LEU A 294 -14.96 28.10 -5.41
CA LEU A 294 -14.69 28.29 -6.84
C LEU A 294 -15.15 27.11 -7.69
N VAL A 295 -15.10 25.88 -7.15
CA VAL A 295 -15.64 24.67 -7.79
C VAL A 295 -17.17 24.77 -7.90
N LEU A 296 -17.86 25.11 -6.81
CA LEU A 296 -19.31 25.26 -6.79
C LEU A 296 -19.78 26.42 -7.68
N ARG A 297 -19.06 27.54 -7.71
CA ARG A 297 -19.36 28.67 -8.59
C ARG A 297 -19.13 28.34 -10.07
N ALA A 298 -18.06 27.65 -10.43
CA ALA A 298 -17.88 27.16 -11.81
C ALA A 298 -19.00 26.19 -12.22
N LEU A 299 -19.42 25.29 -11.33
CA LEU A 299 -20.54 24.38 -11.54
C LEU A 299 -21.87 25.14 -11.75
N VAL A 300 -22.20 26.08 -10.86
CA VAL A 300 -23.52 26.72 -10.79
C VAL A 300 -23.66 27.96 -11.69
N GLU A 301 -22.62 28.77 -11.84
CA GLU A 301 -22.67 30.04 -12.58
C GLU A 301 -22.25 29.91 -14.05
N GLN A 302 -21.43 28.91 -14.40
CA GLN A 302 -20.92 28.72 -15.77
C GLN A 302 -21.49 27.46 -16.43
N GLN A 303 -21.37 26.29 -15.79
CA GLN A 303 -21.58 25.01 -16.48
C GLN A 303 -23.02 24.49 -16.44
N ALA A 304 -23.68 24.49 -15.27
CA ALA A 304 -25.06 24.03 -15.15
C ALA A 304 -26.05 24.81 -16.03
N PRO A 305 -25.97 26.16 -16.18
CA PRO A 305 -26.87 26.93 -17.05
C PRO A 305 -26.78 26.58 -18.54
N GLU A 306 -25.66 25.99 -19.00
CA GLU A 306 -25.48 25.56 -20.39
C GLU A 306 -25.97 24.13 -20.65
N THR A 307 -26.46 23.41 -19.63
CA THR A 307 -26.86 21.99 -19.75
C THR A 307 -28.32 21.72 -19.39
N ALA A 308 -28.88 20.66 -19.97
CA ALA A 308 -30.24 20.19 -19.69
C ALA A 308 -30.33 19.40 -18.37
N LEU A 309 -29.80 19.95 -17.26
CA LEU A 309 -29.88 19.34 -15.94
C LEU A 309 -31.34 19.35 -15.47
N ARG A 310 -31.86 18.20 -15.02
CA ARG A 310 -33.28 18.05 -14.60
C ARG A 310 -33.57 18.59 -13.19
N ALA A 311 -32.60 19.27 -12.59
CA ALA A 311 -32.61 19.74 -11.22
C ALA A 311 -32.06 21.18 -11.12
N THR A 312 -32.56 21.96 -10.17
CA THR A 312 -32.16 23.35 -9.93
C THR A 312 -31.42 23.52 -8.62
N PHE A 313 -30.38 24.36 -8.59
CA PHE A 313 -29.73 24.76 -7.34
C PHE A 313 -30.60 25.78 -6.59
N GLU A 314 -30.97 25.50 -5.34
CA GLU A 314 -31.81 26.40 -4.53
C GLU A 314 -30.98 27.25 -3.56
N ARG A 315 -30.16 26.60 -2.71
CA ARG A 315 -29.33 27.27 -1.69
C ARG A 315 -27.87 26.87 -1.88
N CYS A 316 -26.95 27.83 -1.90
CA CYS A 316 -25.50 27.59 -1.93
C CYS A 316 -24.84 28.29 -0.74
N VAL A 317 -24.26 27.52 0.18
CA VAL A 317 -23.62 28.00 1.40
C VAL A 317 -22.10 27.92 1.24
N PHE A 318 -21.42 29.06 1.41
CA PHE A 318 -19.99 29.23 1.22
C PHE A 318 -19.29 29.49 2.56
N ILE A 319 -18.41 28.58 2.99
CA ILE A 319 -17.77 28.64 4.32
C ILE A 319 -16.26 28.82 4.13
N GLY A 320 -15.72 29.97 4.56
CA GLY A 320 -14.30 30.29 4.40
C GLY A 320 -13.82 30.29 2.94
N CYS A 321 -14.71 30.51 1.97
CA CYS A 321 -14.43 30.24 0.55
C CYS A 321 -13.53 31.28 -0.14
N THR A 322 -12.73 30.86 -1.11
CA THR A 322 -11.83 31.75 -1.88
C THR A 322 -12.54 32.40 -3.08
N ASN A 323 -13.69 33.05 -2.87
CA ASN A 323 -14.54 33.53 -3.99
C ASN A 323 -13.92 34.70 -4.78
N GLY A 324 -13.07 35.52 -4.14
CA GLY A 324 -12.15 36.48 -4.75
C GLY A 324 -10.70 35.98 -4.92
N GLY A 325 -10.42 34.70 -4.69
CA GLY A 325 -9.07 34.12 -4.64
C GLY A 325 -8.38 34.23 -3.27
N THR A 326 -7.10 33.89 -3.18
CA THR A 326 -6.27 34.12 -1.97
C THR A 326 -4.82 34.42 -2.33
N LEU A 327 -4.18 35.35 -1.63
CA LEU A 327 -2.78 35.74 -1.85
C LEU A 327 -1.80 34.56 -1.66
N LEU A 328 -2.17 33.55 -0.86
CA LEU A 328 -1.39 32.32 -0.69
C LEU A 328 -1.28 31.47 -1.97
N ALA A 329 -2.16 31.70 -2.95
CA ALA A 329 -2.11 31.02 -4.25
C ALA A 329 -1.07 31.63 -5.20
N ASP A 330 -0.51 32.80 -4.91
CA ASP A 330 0.59 33.41 -5.66
C ASP A 330 1.87 32.56 -5.49
N PRO A 331 2.59 32.19 -6.57
CA PRO A 331 3.85 31.45 -6.50
C PRO A 331 4.91 32.00 -5.54
N ASP A 332 5.01 33.34 -5.39
CA ASP A 332 5.98 33.95 -4.47
C ASP A 332 5.61 33.65 -2.99
N ASN A 333 4.34 33.32 -2.71
CA ASN A 333 3.81 33.00 -1.40
C ASN A 333 3.68 31.48 -1.14
N TRP A 334 4.02 30.60 -2.09
CA TRP A 334 3.82 29.14 -1.93
C TRP A 334 4.63 28.52 -0.79
N LYS A 335 5.78 29.12 -0.41
CA LYS A 335 6.49 28.71 0.82
C LYS A 335 5.68 29.05 2.07
N ALA A 336 5.15 30.27 2.15
CA ALA A 336 4.31 30.70 3.26
C ALA A 336 3.01 29.86 3.36
N LEU A 337 2.41 29.49 2.22
CA LEU A 337 1.31 28.51 2.17
C LEU A 337 1.74 27.17 2.80
N ALA A 338 2.91 26.63 2.44
CA ALA A 338 3.40 25.37 3.00
C ALA A 338 3.64 25.44 4.52
N ASP A 339 4.30 26.50 5.00
CA ASP A 339 4.51 26.74 6.42
C ASP A 339 3.17 26.88 7.18
N LEU A 340 2.26 27.72 6.66
CA LEU A 340 0.95 27.98 7.25
C LEU A 340 0.08 26.71 7.33
N TYR A 341 -0.09 25.99 6.22
CA TYR A 341 -0.89 24.76 6.19
C TYR A 341 -0.30 23.68 7.10
N THR A 342 1.04 23.57 7.20
CA THR A 342 1.67 22.59 8.12
C THR A 342 1.20 22.81 9.55
N ASN A 343 1.29 24.06 10.04
CA ASN A 343 0.92 24.39 11.41
C ASN A 343 -0.61 24.34 11.64
N ILE A 344 -1.43 24.84 10.70
CA ILE A 344 -2.89 24.84 10.81
C ILE A 344 -3.48 23.41 10.76
N LEU A 345 -2.92 22.52 9.94
CA LEU A 345 -3.35 21.11 9.89
C LEU A 345 -3.04 20.39 11.20
N LEU A 346 -1.84 20.59 11.77
CA LEU A 346 -1.46 19.98 13.05
C LEU A 346 -2.26 20.55 14.23
N ALA A 347 -2.57 21.85 14.23
CA ALA A 347 -3.46 22.47 15.22
C ALA A 347 -4.91 21.94 15.10
N GLY A 348 -5.43 21.83 13.87
CA GLY A 348 -6.78 21.33 13.59
C GLY A 348 -6.95 19.83 13.89
N ALA A 349 -5.96 19.00 13.52
CA ALA A 349 -5.97 17.56 13.73
C ALA A 349 -6.18 17.19 15.21
N ARG A 350 -5.49 17.88 16.12
CA ARG A 350 -5.65 17.73 17.57
C ARG A 350 -7.11 18.00 17.99
N VAL A 351 -7.75 19.05 17.47
CA VAL A 351 -9.15 19.40 17.77
C VAL A 351 -10.11 18.34 17.22
N ILE A 352 -9.93 17.92 15.95
CA ILE A 352 -10.77 16.89 15.31
C ILE A 352 -10.67 15.56 16.05
N GLY A 353 -9.48 15.16 16.50
CA GLY A 353 -9.27 13.94 17.29
C GLY A 353 -10.01 13.91 18.63
N PHE A 354 -10.29 15.07 19.24
CA PHE A 354 -11.15 15.16 20.45
C PHE A 354 -12.65 15.06 20.15
N VAL A 355 -13.11 15.42 18.95
CA VAL A 355 -14.54 15.49 18.60
C VAL A 355 -15.01 14.25 17.83
N ALA A 356 -14.29 13.87 16.77
CA ALA A 356 -14.62 12.71 15.93
C ALA A 356 -13.98 11.39 16.43
N GLY A 357 -13.24 11.44 17.53
CA GLY A 357 -12.46 10.33 18.08
C GLY A 357 -11.07 10.21 17.43
N ALA A 358 -10.08 9.81 18.23
CA ALA A 358 -8.66 9.91 17.89
C ALA A 358 -8.29 9.27 16.53
N GLY A 359 -8.88 8.11 16.20
CA GLY A 359 -8.59 7.42 14.93
C GLY A 359 -8.97 8.22 13.68
N VAL A 360 -10.07 8.99 13.71
CA VAL A 360 -10.53 9.77 12.56
C VAL A 360 -9.65 11.00 12.33
N GLY A 361 -9.26 11.69 13.42
CA GLY A 361 -8.34 12.82 13.35
C GLY A 361 -6.98 12.43 12.75
N MET A 362 -6.44 11.26 13.13
CA MET A 362 -5.17 10.75 12.61
C MET A 362 -5.21 10.48 11.10
N THR A 363 -6.29 9.86 10.58
CA THR A 363 -6.42 9.58 9.13
C THR A 363 -6.58 10.86 8.30
N ILE A 364 -7.27 11.88 8.83
CA ILE A 364 -7.41 13.18 8.14
C ILE A 364 -6.08 13.94 8.14
N ALA A 365 -5.34 13.92 9.24
CA ALA A 365 -4.04 14.57 9.36
C ALA A 365 -2.99 13.97 8.41
N SER A 366 -2.83 12.64 8.40
CA SER A 366 -1.73 11.99 7.68
C SER A 366 -1.82 12.16 6.16
N GLU A 367 -3.00 12.01 5.54
CA GLU A 367 -3.16 12.25 4.10
C GLU A 367 -3.01 13.74 3.72
N ALA A 368 -3.40 14.68 4.60
CA ALA A 368 -3.19 16.11 4.36
C ALA A 368 -1.70 16.51 4.47
N ILE A 369 -0.99 16.04 5.50
CA ILE A 369 0.46 16.25 5.68
C ILE A 369 1.25 15.60 4.53
N LYS A 370 0.87 14.40 4.11
CA LYS A 370 1.42 13.70 2.94
C LYS A 370 1.29 14.53 1.67
N THR A 371 0.08 15.02 1.37
CA THR A 371 -0.19 15.82 0.16
C THR A 371 0.58 17.14 0.19
N LEU A 372 0.66 17.79 1.36
CA LEU A 372 1.45 19.00 1.56
C LEU A 372 2.96 18.76 1.43
N GLY A 373 3.47 17.65 1.97
CA GLY A 373 4.87 17.25 1.84
C GLY A 373 5.26 16.98 0.39
N ARG A 374 4.38 16.33 -0.39
CA ARG A 374 4.58 16.15 -1.85
C ARG A 374 4.59 17.48 -2.60
N PHE A 375 3.76 18.45 -2.19
CA PHE A 375 3.79 19.82 -2.73
C PHE A 375 5.12 20.54 -2.41
N VAL A 376 5.68 20.38 -1.21
CA VAL A 376 6.98 20.99 -0.84
C VAL A 376 8.12 20.50 -1.74
N GLN A 377 8.10 19.24 -2.19
CA GLN A 377 9.10 18.70 -3.13
C GLN A 377 9.07 19.37 -4.51
N ILE A 378 8.00 20.10 -4.83
CA ILE A 378 7.85 20.87 -6.07
C ILE A 378 8.50 22.26 -5.95
N LEU A 379 8.62 22.84 -4.76
CA LEU A 379 9.07 24.23 -4.56
C LEU A 379 10.46 24.53 -5.17
N PRO A 380 11.52 23.70 -5.01
CA PRO A 380 12.82 23.93 -5.68
C PRO A 380 12.76 23.95 -7.21
N GLN A 381 11.68 23.46 -7.81
CA GLN A 381 11.51 23.29 -9.26
C GLN A 381 10.63 24.41 -9.85
N VAL A 382 9.88 25.15 -9.01
CA VAL A 382 8.90 26.19 -9.41
C VAL A 382 9.52 27.54 -9.69
N ALA A 383 10.73 27.81 -9.22
CA ALA A 383 11.48 29.06 -9.50
C ALA A 383 11.73 29.33 -11.01
N ILE A 384 11.28 28.43 -11.90
CA ILE A 384 11.30 28.54 -13.36
C ILE A 384 9.89 28.91 -13.90
N GLY A 385 9.31 30.00 -13.38
CA GLY A 385 8.50 31.00 -14.12
C GLY A 385 7.08 30.69 -14.60
N ASP A 386 6.61 29.44 -14.60
CA ASP A 386 5.51 29.01 -15.49
C ASP A 386 4.14 28.67 -14.81
N ARG A 387 3.83 29.17 -13.61
CA ARG A 387 2.51 28.95 -12.92
C ARG A 387 2.07 27.46 -12.81
N ARG A 388 3.02 26.52 -12.72
CA ARG A 388 2.79 25.10 -13.06
C ARG A 388 1.94 24.25 -12.08
N VAL A 389 1.14 24.83 -11.18
CA VAL A 389 0.17 24.08 -10.35
C VAL A 389 -1.24 24.59 -10.67
N PRO A 390 -1.96 23.97 -11.63
CA PRO A 390 -3.19 24.53 -12.20
C PRO A 390 -4.29 24.78 -11.15
N GLY A 391 -4.36 23.92 -10.13
CA GLY A 391 -5.35 23.97 -9.08
C GLY A 391 -5.17 25.13 -8.10
N LEU A 392 -3.93 25.63 -7.93
CA LEU A 392 -3.59 26.84 -7.18
C LEU A 392 -3.62 28.09 -8.07
N ALA A 393 -3.08 28.03 -9.29
CA ALA A 393 -3.05 29.17 -10.21
C ALA A 393 -4.46 29.73 -10.53
N ALA A 394 -5.48 28.86 -10.52
CA ALA A 394 -6.89 29.27 -10.64
C ALA A 394 -7.43 30.03 -9.41
N MET A 395 -6.79 29.93 -8.24
CA MET A 395 -7.14 30.60 -6.99
C MET A 395 -6.40 31.94 -6.78
N GLU A 396 -5.45 32.30 -7.66
CA GLU A 396 -4.79 33.62 -7.63
C GLU A 396 -5.85 34.74 -7.76
N PRO A 397 -5.80 35.81 -6.95
CA PRO A 397 -6.63 37.00 -7.15
C PRO A 397 -6.37 37.60 -8.53
N GLY A 398 -7.41 37.73 -9.36
CA GLY A 398 -7.26 38.13 -10.76
C GLY A 398 -6.88 36.99 -11.73
N SER A 399 -6.94 35.72 -11.30
CA SER A 399 -6.88 34.58 -12.23
C SER A 399 -7.97 34.68 -13.30
N THR A 400 -7.80 33.95 -14.42
CA THR A 400 -8.83 33.88 -15.48
C THR A 400 -10.19 33.44 -14.93
N LEU A 401 -10.21 32.47 -14.00
CA LEU A 401 -11.44 31.96 -13.39
C LEU A 401 -12.08 32.99 -12.46
N VAL A 402 -11.32 33.54 -11.50
CA VAL A 402 -11.83 34.51 -10.51
C VAL A 402 -12.35 35.76 -11.22
N THR A 403 -11.62 36.23 -12.25
CA THR A 403 -12.02 37.37 -13.09
C THR A 403 -13.27 37.05 -13.91
N ALA A 404 -13.40 35.84 -14.46
CA ALA A 404 -14.59 35.44 -15.22
C ALA A 404 -15.84 35.31 -14.33
N LEU A 405 -15.71 34.71 -13.14
CA LEU A 405 -16.82 34.55 -12.18
C LEU A 405 -17.28 35.90 -11.63
N ASN A 406 -16.37 36.77 -11.20
CA ASN A 406 -16.72 38.08 -10.62
C ASN A 406 -17.01 39.16 -11.70
N GLY A 407 -16.63 38.91 -12.95
CA GLY A 407 -17.05 39.69 -14.12
C GLY A 407 -18.35 39.21 -14.77
N ALA A 408 -18.91 38.07 -14.36
CA ALA A 408 -20.08 37.48 -15.01
C ALA A 408 -21.36 38.31 -14.76
N PRO A 409 -22.21 38.54 -15.78
CA PRO A 409 -23.49 39.22 -15.60
C PRO A 409 -24.40 38.44 -14.65
N ALA A 410 -25.43 39.12 -14.14
CA ALA A 410 -26.45 38.51 -13.29
C ALA A 410 -27.10 37.28 -13.97
N PRO A 411 -27.35 36.18 -13.24
CA PRO A 411 -28.01 35.01 -13.78
C PRO A 411 -29.45 35.32 -14.24
N ALA A 412 -29.97 34.52 -15.17
CA ALA A 412 -31.39 34.53 -15.49
C ALA A 412 -32.19 33.81 -14.38
N GLU A 413 -33.40 34.31 -14.10
CA GLU A 413 -34.27 33.72 -13.08
C GLU A 413 -34.82 32.34 -13.50
N PRO A 414 -34.97 31.37 -12.57
CA PRO A 414 -34.73 31.48 -11.13
C PRO A 414 -33.24 31.37 -10.75
N ALA A 415 -32.74 32.33 -9.97
CA ALA A 415 -31.37 32.31 -9.45
C ALA A 415 -31.24 31.53 -8.11
N PRO A 416 -30.10 30.86 -7.86
CA PRO A 416 -29.80 30.23 -6.57
C PRO A 416 -29.54 31.29 -5.47
N ARG A 417 -29.96 31.00 -4.24
CA ARG A 417 -29.75 31.86 -3.06
C ARG A 417 -28.38 31.58 -2.44
N TYR A 418 -27.55 32.62 -2.29
CA TYR A 418 -26.18 32.50 -1.80
C TYR A 418 -26.07 32.95 -0.34
N PHE A 419 -25.36 32.17 0.48
CA PHE A 419 -25.12 32.41 1.90
C PHE A 419 -23.62 32.28 2.19
N ALA A 420 -23.06 33.09 3.09
CA ALA A 420 -21.65 32.99 3.44
C ALA A 420 -21.40 32.98 4.96
N VAL A 421 -20.45 32.17 5.40
CA VAL A 421 -19.86 32.25 6.75
C VAL A 421 -18.41 32.68 6.60
N THR A 422 -18.05 33.75 7.30
CA THR A 422 -16.69 34.32 7.31
C THR A 422 -16.14 34.34 8.75
N SER A 423 -14.82 34.42 8.91
CA SER A 423 -14.19 34.60 10.23
C SER A 423 -13.08 35.64 10.14
N ASP A 424 -13.04 36.55 11.12
CA ASP A 424 -11.94 37.49 11.37
C ASP A 424 -11.19 36.99 12.62
N PHE A 425 -10.14 36.18 12.43
CA PHE A 425 -9.49 35.45 13.50
C PHE A 425 -8.34 36.26 14.14
N GLU A 426 -8.52 36.65 15.41
CA GLU A 426 -7.44 37.13 16.26
C GLU A 426 -7.22 36.15 17.43
N PRO A 427 -5.97 35.80 17.82
CA PRO A 427 -5.68 34.68 18.73
C PRO A 427 -5.94 34.98 20.22
N GLY A 428 -6.71 36.02 20.54
CA GLY A 428 -6.81 36.63 21.86
C GLY A 428 -7.32 35.70 22.99
N ALA A 429 -8.19 34.75 22.67
CA ALA A 429 -8.93 33.95 23.66
C ALA A 429 -8.40 32.51 23.88
N LEU A 430 -7.39 32.07 23.14
CA LEU A 430 -6.95 30.66 23.19
C LEU A 430 -6.28 30.26 24.53
N PRO A 431 -6.32 28.97 24.92
CA PRO A 431 -5.52 28.45 26.04
C PRO A 431 -4.03 28.65 25.79
N GLU A 432 -3.27 29.02 26.83
CA GLU A 432 -1.90 29.57 26.75
C GLU A 432 -0.94 28.86 25.77
N LEU A 433 -0.93 27.53 25.73
CA LEU A 433 -0.07 26.76 24.81
C LEU A 433 -0.52 26.89 23.34
N ALA A 434 -1.82 26.75 23.07
CA ALA A 434 -2.38 26.95 21.73
C ALA A 434 -2.33 28.42 21.31
N LYS A 435 -2.46 29.33 22.28
CA LYS A 435 -2.33 30.77 22.08
C LYS A 435 -0.93 31.16 21.60
N ARG A 436 0.14 30.62 22.21
CA ARG A 436 1.52 30.89 21.76
C ARG A 436 1.74 30.52 20.29
N ALA A 437 1.40 29.29 19.91
CA ALA A 437 1.50 28.86 18.51
C ALA A 437 0.64 29.72 17.56
N ALA A 438 -0.59 30.07 17.95
CA ALA A 438 -1.48 30.88 17.13
C ALA A 438 -1.05 32.36 17.02
N MET A 439 -0.54 32.98 18.09
CA MET A 439 -0.01 34.35 18.04
C MET A 439 1.25 34.40 17.16
N ILE A 440 2.14 33.43 17.27
CA ILE A 440 3.34 33.32 16.44
C ILE A 440 2.99 33.17 14.95
N LEU A 441 1.89 32.47 14.63
CA LEU A 441 1.38 32.35 13.27
C LEU A 441 0.74 33.65 12.76
N VAL A 442 0.03 34.40 13.61
CA VAL A 442 -0.68 35.63 13.26
C VAL A 442 0.26 36.83 13.17
N ASP A 443 0.93 37.17 14.28
CA ASP A 443 1.76 38.37 14.49
C ASP A 443 2.95 38.47 13.50
N GLY A 444 3.29 37.38 12.81
CA GLY A 444 4.42 37.28 11.88
C GLY A 444 4.03 36.98 10.43
N LEU A 445 3.41 35.81 10.21
CA LEU A 445 3.17 35.28 8.86
C LEU A 445 1.93 35.90 8.21
N VAL A 446 0.82 35.96 8.95
CA VAL A 446 -0.47 36.44 8.42
C VAL A 446 -0.51 37.96 8.32
N ASP A 447 -0.04 38.69 9.32
CA ASP A 447 -0.11 40.16 9.34
C ASP A 447 0.65 40.82 8.17
N GLN A 448 1.78 40.25 7.75
CA GLN A 448 2.55 40.75 6.60
C GLN A 448 1.96 40.34 5.23
N LEU A 449 1.25 39.22 5.15
CA LEU A 449 0.64 38.73 3.91
C LEU A 449 -0.75 39.33 3.65
N PHE A 450 -1.59 39.41 4.69
CA PHE A 450 -3.00 39.76 4.55
C PHE A 450 -3.27 41.22 4.92
N GLY A 451 -2.65 41.75 5.98
CA GLY A 451 -2.81 43.14 6.44
C GLY A 451 -4.25 43.59 6.74
N ALA A 452 -5.20 42.66 6.80
CA ALA A 452 -6.64 42.87 6.79
C ALA A 452 -7.38 41.65 7.35
N PRO A 453 -8.65 41.78 7.78
CA PRO A 453 -9.47 40.69 8.33
C PRO A 453 -9.46 39.39 7.50
N ASN A 454 -9.15 38.27 8.15
CA ASN A 454 -8.95 36.96 7.52
C ASN A 454 -9.11 35.78 8.50
N ASP A 455 -9.21 34.56 8.00
CA ASP A 455 -9.34 33.32 8.80
C ASP A 455 -8.04 32.50 8.93
N LEU A 456 -6.88 33.17 8.80
CA LEU A 456 -5.52 32.69 8.50
C LEU A 456 -5.23 32.39 7.02
N VAL A 457 -6.22 31.98 6.21
CA VAL A 457 -5.98 31.45 4.84
C VAL A 457 -6.64 32.31 3.76
N VAL A 458 -7.74 32.98 4.07
CA VAL A 458 -8.54 33.77 3.12
C VAL A 458 -8.97 35.08 3.76
N HIS A 459 -8.89 36.19 3.02
CA HIS A 459 -9.47 37.48 3.45
C HIS A 459 -11.00 37.35 3.57
N THR A 460 -11.60 37.97 4.59
CA THR A 460 -13.07 37.98 4.73
C THR A 460 -13.76 38.64 3.54
N GLU A 461 -13.13 39.66 2.93
CA GLU A 461 -13.64 40.32 1.72
C GLU A 461 -13.74 39.32 0.55
N SER A 462 -12.69 38.52 0.33
CA SER A 462 -12.65 37.48 -0.72
C SER A 462 -13.72 36.41 -0.52
N MET A 463 -14.09 36.08 0.72
CA MET A 463 -15.20 35.15 0.99
C MET A 463 -16.55 35.67 0.50
N THR A 464 -16.73 36.99 0.46
CA THR A 464 -17.94 37.69 0.04
C THR A 464 -17.88 38.29 -1.37
N GLU A 465 -16.77 38.12 -2.08
CA GLU A 465 -16.57 38.68 -3.43
C GLU A 465 -17.18 37.78 -4.51
N PHE A 466 -18.34 38.19 -5.03
CA PHE A 466 -19.13 37.50 -6.07
C PHE A 466 -19.33 38.35 -7.34
N GLY A 467 -18.66 39.48 -7.45
CA GLY A 467 -18.81 40.45 -8.53
C GLY A 467 -20.01 41.39 -8.37
N THR A 468 -20.20 42.26 -9.35
CA THR A 468 -21.34 43.22 -9.35
C THR A 468 -22.65 42.63 -9.87
N GLY A 469 -22.62 41.41 -10.43
CA GLY A 469 -23.80 40.73 -10.97
C GLY A 469 -24.53 39.81 -9.98
N ARG A 470 -23.95 39.52 -8.81
CA ARG A 470 -24.48 38.61 -7.79
C ARG A 470 -24.32 39.24 -6.41
N ALA A 471 -25.17 38.86 -5.46
CA ALA A 471 -25.06 39.26 -4.08
C ALA A 471 -25.25 38.04 -3.17
N VAL A 472 -24.47 37.97 -2.09
CA VAL A 472 -24.76 37.04 -0.99
C VAL A 472 -25.97 37.59 -0.24
N GLU A 473 -27.01 36.76 -0.05
CA GLU A 473 -28.27 37.14 0.60
C GLU A 473 -28.07 37.36 2.10
N VAL A 474 -27.30 36.47 2.75
CA VAL A 474 -26.94 36.57 4.18
C VAL A 474 -25.48 36.20 4.38
N VAL A 475 -24.75 37.08 5.07
CA VAL A 475 -23.39 36.82 5.55
C VAL A 475 -23.43 36.72 7.08
N VAL A 476 -22.83 35.67 7.64
CA VAL A 476 -22.54 35.57 9.08
C VAL A 476 -21.04 35.79 9.29
N PRO A 477 -20.63 36.98 9.76
CA PRO A 477 -19.27 37.24 10.19
C PRO A 477 -19.07 36.71 11.62
N ILE A 478 -18.14 35.76 11.77
CA ILE A 478 -17.67 35.30 13.08
C ILE A 478 -16.56 36.25 13.55
N GLY A 479 -16.69 36.74 14.78
CA GLY A 479 -15.86 37.80 15.33
C GLY A 479 -14.52 37.34 15.92
N ARG A 480 -13.72 38.35 16.28
CA ARG A 480 -12.33 38.31 16.79
C ARG A 480 -12.10 37.55 18.10
N ASP A 481 -13.12 36.92 18.66
CA ASP A 481 -13.07 36.20 19.94
C ASP A 481 -12.33 34.84 19.85
N GLY A 482 -11.58 34.61 18.77
CA GLY A 482 -10.38 33.76 18.76
C GLY A 482 -10.59 32.24 18.81
N HIS A 483 -11.74 31.75 18.33
CA HIS A 483 -12.05 30.31 18.36
C HIS A 483 -12.35 29.67 16.98
N VAL A 484 -12.55 30.46 15.91
CA VAL A 484 -12.84 29.93 14.57
C VAL A 484 -11.80 30.45 13.57
N TYR A 485 -11.01 29.53 13.01
CA TYR A 485 -10.01 29.73 11.96
C TYR A 485 -10.25 28.70 10.84
N HIS A 486 -9.54 28.82 9.71
CA HIS A 486 -9.88 28.15 8.44
C HIS A 486 -10.27 26.67 8.55
N THR A 487 -9.51 25.82 9.25
CA THR A 487 -9.80 24.37 9.38
C THR A 487 -10.79 24.00 10.48
N ARG A 488 -11.39 24.98 11.17
CA ARG A 488 -12.23 24.75 12.36
C ARG A 488 -13.73 25.02 12.18
N TYR A 489 -14.18 25.69 11.11
CA TYR A 489 -15.61 26.04 10.91
C TYR A 489 -16.59 24.90 11.25
N PHE A 490 -16.43 23.71 10.68
CA PHE A 490 -17.36 22.59 10.90
C PHE A 490 -17.35 21.99 12.31
N ALA A 491 -16.30 22.25 13.10
CA ALA A 491 -16.23 21.88 14.51
C ALA A 491 -16.72 22.99 15.47
N SER A 492 -17.31 24.07 14.92
CA SER A 492 -17.68 25.27 15.68
C SER A 492 -19.17 25.62 15.53
N PRO A 493 -19.95 25.66 16.62
CA PRO A 493 -21.39 25.98 16.58
C PRO A 493 -21.72 27.30 15.86
N GLU A 494 -20.81 28.27 15.92
CA GLU A 494 -20.96 29.60 15.33
C GLU A 494 -21.10 29.57 13.80
N ALA A 495 -20.53 28.55 13.14
CA ALA A 495 -20.65 28.32 11.69
C ALA A 495 -21.67 27.22 11.36
N VAL A 496 -21.77 26.21 12.22
CA VAL A 496 -22.65 25.05 12.02
C VAL A 496 -24.13 25.37 12.25
N GLN A 497 -24.46 26.28 13.18
CA GLN A 497 -25.85 26.68 13.42
C GLN A 497 -26.45 27.45 12.23
N PRO A 498 -25.82 28.52 11.67
CA PRO A 498 -26.32 29.18 10.46
C PRO A 498 -26.48 28.22 9.28
N LEU A 499 -25.52 27.30 9.09
CA LEU A 499 -25.60 26.25 8.08
C LEU A 499 -26.86 25.39 8.25
N ALA A 500 -27.15 24.94 9.47
CA ALA A 500 -28.34 24.14 9.77
C ALA A 500 -29.65 24.93 9.61
N GLU A 501 -29.67 26.21 9.98
CA GLU A 501 -30.82 27.10 9.81
C GLU A 501 -31.12 27.38 8.32
N TRP A 502 -30.11 27.68 7.51
CA TRP A 502 -30.27 27.92 6.06
C TRP A 502 -30.67 26.66 5.29
N LEU A 503 -30.13 25.48 5.65
CA LEU A 503 -30.54 24.19 5.09
C LEU A 503 -31.88 23.67 5.65
N GLU A 504 -32.59 24.47 6.46
CA GLU A 504 -33.91 24.18 7.03
C GLU A 504 -33.96 22.90 7.90
N LEU A 505 -32.82 22.54 8.52
CA LEU A 505 -32.60 21.32 9.30
C LEU A 505 -33.30 21.37 10.66
N THR A 506 -34.63 21.37 10.63
CA THR A 506 -35.48 21.48 11.80
C THR A 506 -35.37 20.22 12.67
N PRO A 507 -35.04 20.33 13.97
CA PRO A 507 -35.10 19.19 14.89
C PRO A 507 -36.55 18.67 14.98
N ARG A 508 -36.84 17.53 14.33
CA ARG A 508 -38.14 16.88 14.43
C ARG A 508 -38.37 16.43 15.87
N GLN A 509 -39.19 17.18 16.60
CA GLN A 509 -39.74 16.73 17.87
C GLN A 509 -40.41 15.37 17.67
N VAL A 510 -39.89 14.34 18.33
CA VAL A 510 -40.39 12.97 18.19
C VAL A 510 -41.77 12.89 18.84
N HIS A 511 -42.81 13.06 18.02
CA HIS A 511 -44.17 12.68 18.39
C HIS A 511 -44.19 11.17 18.66
N HIS A 512 -44.09 10.79 19.93
CA HIS A 512 -44.44 9.46 20.38
C HIS A 512 -45.92 9.18 20.06
N GLN A 513 -46.17 8.59 18.89
CA GLN A 513 -47.43 7.90 18.62
C GLN A 513 -47.55 6.70 19.57
N ARG A 514 -48.10 6.95 20.77
CA ARG A 514 -48.65 5.89 21.61
C ARG A 514 -49.85 5.30 20.87
N SER A 515 -49.63 4.18 20.19
CA SER A 515 -50.70 3.32 19.68
C SER A 515 -51.59 2.90 20.86
N ALA A 516 -52.85 3.33 20.84
CA ALA A 516 -53.76 3.15 21.95
C ALA A 516 -54.29 1.72 22.03
N GLY A 517 -53.71 0.91 22.94
CA GLY A 517 -54.36 -0.30 23.45
C GLY A 517 -55.48 0.04 24.45
N PRO A 518 -56.54 -0.78 24.59
CA PRO A 518 -57.67 -0.52 25.48
C PRO A 518 -57.28 -0.60 26.97
N ALA A 519 -57.91 0.22 27.79
CA ALA A 519 -57.53 0.42 29.19
C ALA A 519 -58.12 -0.63 30.17
N PRO A 520 -57.36 -1.06 31.19
CA PRO A 520 -57.90 -1.65 32.42
C PRO A 520 -58.41 -0.58 33.40
N SER A 521 -59.24 -0.98 34.37
CA SER A 521 -60.03 -0.09 35.23
C SER A 521 -59.30 0.50 36.47
N ALA A 522 -59.85 1.59 37.00
CA ALA A 522 -59.25 2.43 38.04
C ALA A 522 -59.25 1.85 39.48
N ALA A 523 -58.28 2.32 40.27
CA ALA A 523 -58.34 2.48 41.74
C ALA A 523 -57.46 3.69 42.15
N PRO A 524 -57.70 4.37 43.30
CA PRO A 524 -57.33 5.79 43.42
C PRO A 524 -56.17 6.15 44.37
N ALA A 525 -55.51 7.27 44.01
CA ALA A 525 -54.93 8.34 44.84
C ALA A 525 -54.24 8.05 46.19
N ARG A 526 -53.01 8.58 46.32
CA ARG A 526 -52.61 9.34 47.52
C ARG A 526 -51.52 10.39 47.23
N GLU A 527 -51.42 11.35 48.14
CA GLU A 527 -50.77 12.66 47.97
C GLU A 527 -49.29 12.71 48.41
N GLU A 528 -48.69 13.89 48.15
CA GLU A 528 -47.70 14.62 48.96
C GLU A 528 -46.19 14.62 48.63
N TYR A 529 -45.55 15.64 49.21
CA TYR A 529 -44.25 16.30 49.00
C TYR A 529 -42.99 15.43 48.77
N GLY A 530 -41.88 15.93 48.20
CA GLY A 530 -41.59 17.28 47.68
C GLY A 530 -40.23 17.85 48.14
N GLY A 531 -39.33 18.16 47.20
CA GLY A 531 -37.93 18.57 47.46
C GLY A 531 -37.03 17.40 47.90
N TRP A 532 -35.69 17.45 47.84
CA TRP A 532 -34.76 18.59 47.75
C TRP A 532 -33.45 18.23 47.01
N ASP A 533 -32.72 19.27 46.65
CA ASP A 533 -31.39 19.29 46.01
C ASP A 533 -30.26 18.66 46.87
N TRP A 534 -29.20 18.16 46.22
CA TRP A 534 -27.97 17.65 46.84
C TRP A 534 -26.75 17.85 45.93
N ASP A 535 -26.11 19.01 46.04
CA ASP A 535 -24.78 19.28 45.47
C ASP A 535 -23.65 18.69 46.35
N ARG A 536 -22.58 18.22 45.69
CA ARG A 536 -21.20 18.05 46.21
C ARG A 536 -20.93 17.19 47.48
N ARG A 537 -20.09 16.15 47.29
CA ARG A 537 -18.61 16.15 47.54
C ARG A 537 -18.01 14.93 48.29
N ASP A 538 -16.93 14.44 47.67
CA ASP A 538 -15.61 14.12 48.24
C ASP A 538 -15.27 12.79 48.94
N TYR A 539 -14.04 12.36 48.61
CA TYR A 539 -13.10 11.42 49.24
C TYR A 539 -13.53 9.99 49.61
N GLY A 540 -12.74 9.02 49.12
CA GLY A 540 -12.68 7.69 49.74
C GLY A 540 -11.93 6.62 48.92
N ALA A 541 -10.61 6.53 49.08
CA ALA A 541 -9.92 5.24 48.96
C ALA A 541 -10.30 4.37 50.19
N ASP A 542 -10.04 3.05 50.27
CA ASP A 542 -8.96 2.30 49.64
C ASP A 542 -9.28 0.77 49.58
N GLN A 543 -8.34 0.01 49.01
CA GLN A 543 -8.16 -1.45 49.08
C GLN A 543 -8.83 -2.19 50.25
N SER A 544 -9.45 -3.35 49.98
CA SER A 544 -8.77 -4.64 50.25
C SER A 544 -9.61 -5.89 49.93
N ALA A 545 -8.90 -6.88 49.40
CA ALA A 545 -9.37 -8.22 49.05
C ALA A 545 -9.84 -9.07 50.26
N ARG A 546 -10.68 -10.09 49.98
CA ARG A 546 -10.46 -11.47 50.44
C ARG A 546 -11.31 -12.50 49.70
N GLU A 547 -10.81 -13.74 49.68
CA GLU A 547 -11.38 -14.92 49.02
C GLU A 547 -12.11 -15.87 50.02
N PHE A 548 -12.61 -16.99 49.49
CA PHE A 548 -13.04 -18.25 50.15
C PHE A 548 -14.43 -18.36 50.82
N GLY A 549 -15.09 -19.52 50.53
CA GLY A 549 -16.32 -20.04 51.18
C GLY A 549 -17.43 -20.36 50.16
N SER A 550 -17.60 -21.53 49.53
CA SER A 550 -17.58 -22.97 49.93
C SER A 550 -18.92 -23.55 50.43
N GLY A 551 -19.32 -24.71 49.89
CA GLY A 551 -20.21 -25.69 50.57
C GLY A 551 -21.58 -26.06 49.94
N GLY A 552 -21.88 -27.37 49.87
CA GLY A 552 -23.21 -27.97 49.56
C GLY A 552 -23.53 -28.14 48.06
N GLY A 553 -24.06 -29.25 47.54
CA GLY A 553 -24.62 -30.48 48.15
C GLY A 553 -26.15 -30.39 48.36
N GLY A 554 -27.00 -31.34 47.98
CA GLY A 554 -26.86 -32.69 47.40
C GLY A 554 -28.26 -33.35 47.31
N TRP A 555 -28.37 -34.69 47.12
CA TRP A 555 -29.63 -35.47 46.96
C TRP A 555 -30.40 -35.17 45.66
N ASP A 556 -31.16 -36.04 44.97
CA ASP A 556 -31.33 -37.51 44.90
C ASP A 556 -32.20 -37.76 43.61
N ARG A 557 -32.33 -38.92 42.93
CA ARG A 557 -31.83 -40.30 43.09
C ARG A 557 -32.05 -41.09 41.76
N ALA A 558 -31.54 -42.33 41.73
CA ALA A 558 -31.95 -43.48 40.90
C ALA A 558 -31.33 -43.69 39.49
N LEU A 559 -30.78 -44.91 39.34
CA LEU A 559 -30.23 -45.59 38.15
C LEU A 559 -31.11 -46.87 37.93
N PRO A 560 -30.75 -47.96 37.18
CA PRO A 560 -29.58 -48.22 36.29
C PRO A 560 -29.88 -48.99 34.96
N SER A 561 -28.81 -49.22 34.16
CA SER A 561 -28.52 -50.45 33.35
C SER A 561 -29.46 -50.92 32.21
N GLU A 562 -29.01 -51.63 31.16
CA GLU A 562 -27.67 -51.83 30.57
C GLU A 562 -27.77 -52.31 29.09
N ARG A 563 -26.67 -52.14 28.35
CA ARG A 563 -26.16 -52.94 27.20
C ARG A 563 -27.02 -54.07 26.58
N ARG A 564 -27.28 -54.01 25.25
CA ARG A 564 -26.63 -54.83 24.18
C ARG A 564 -27.44 -54.85 22.86
N ASP A 565 -26.80 -54.39 21.78
CA ASP A 565 -26.30 -55.20 20.64
C ASP A 565 -27.28 -56.05 19.77
N TRP A 566 -26.80 -56.50 18.61
CA TRP A 566 -27.44 -57.36 17.57
C TRP A 566 -28.33 -56.68 16.51
N SER A 567 -28.59 -57.44 15.43
CA SER A 567 -28.75 -56.95 14.07
C SER A 567 -29.80 -57.69 13.21
N ASP A 568 -30.30 -56.99 12.18
CA ASP A 568 -30.67 -57.52 10.85
C ASP A 568 -32.08 -58.15 10.62
N HIS A 569 -32.46 -58.27 9.33
CA HIS A 569 -33.54 -59.07 8.72
C HIS A 569 -35.04 -58.63 8.77
N SER A 570 -35.42 -57.73 7.83
CA SER A 570 -36.34 -57.99 6.68
C SER A 570 -37.87 -58.31 6.79
N TYR A 571 -38.60 -57.95 5.71
CA TYR A 571 -40.01 -58.23 5.30
C TYR A 571 -41.17 -57.39 5.93
N GLY A 572 -42.20 -56.94 5.18
CA GLY A 572 -42.32 -56.89 3.70
C GLY A 572 -43.71 -56.48 3.11
N SER A 573 -43.68 -55.99 1.86
CA SER A 573 -44.63 -56.14 0.72
C SER A 573 -46.14 -55.76 0.79
N ALA A 574 -46.55 -54.83 -0.10
CA ALA A 574 -47.75 -54.88 -0.99
C ALA A 574 -47.58 -53.80 -2.11
N ASP A 575 -47.67 -54.04 -3.44
CA ASP A 575 -48.71 -54.67 -4.28
C ASP A 575 -49.91 -53.67 -4.46
N ARG A 576 -50.19 -52.99 -5.60
CA ARG A 576 -49.89 -53.14 -7.07
C ARG A 576 -49.52 -51.77 -7.72
N SER A 577 -49.46 -51.48 -9.04
CA SER A 577 -49.99 -52.08 -10.29
C SER A 577 -49.27 -51.60 -11.58
N GLY A 578 -49.79 -51.97 -12.77
CA GLY A 578 -49.38 -51.56 -14.14
C GLY A 578 -50.59 -51.69 -15.11
N PRO A 579 -50.46 -52.04 -16.42
CA PRO A 579 -49.28 -52.36 -17.26
C PRO A 579 -48.92 -51.14 -18.17
N ALA A 580 -48.37 -51.16 -19.42
CA ALA A 580 -47.91 -52.14 -20.45
C ALA A 580 -46.86 -51.42 -21.36
N GLY A 581 -46.14 -52.02 -22.32
CA GLY A 581 -45.99 -53.42 -22.80
C GLY A 581 -45.64 -53.47 -24.31
N ILE A 582 -45.19 -54.63 -24.83
CA ILE A 582 -44.80 -54.95 -26.23
C ILE A 582 -43.49 -54.28 -26.72
N ASP A 583 -42.41 -54.95 -27.16
CA ASP A 583 -41.94 -56.37 -27.21
C ASP A 583 -40.43 -56.36 -27.68
N TRP A 584 -39.57 -57.40 -27.75
CA TRP A 584 -39.70 -58.86 -27.47
C TRP A 584 -38.40 -59.50 -26.87
N SER A 585 -37.52 -60.15 -27.65
CA SER A 585 -36.38 -61.00 -27.19
C SER A 585 -35.38 -61.30 -28.34
N SER A 586 -34.21 -61.96 -28.18
CA SER A 586 -33.60 -62.84 -27.13
C SER A 586 -32.06 -62.58 -27.02
N SER A 587 -31.09 -63.38 -26.51
CA SER A 587 -30.85 -64.83 -26.22
C SER A 587 -29.71 -64.98 -25.15
N ILE A 588 -29.60 -65.99 -24.26
CA ILE A 588 -29.10 -67.41 -24.42
C ILE A 588 -27.58 -67.46 -24.78
N PHE A 589 -26.64 -68.13 -24.08
CA PHE A 589 -26.69 -69.12 -22.96
C PHE A 589 -25.35 -69.27 -22.14
N LYS A 590 -25.46 -69.71 -20.86
CA LYS A 590 -24.59 -70.65 -20.07
C LYS A 590 -23.05 -70.45 -19.82
N SER A 591 -22.73 -70.03 -18.58
CA SER A 591 -21.97 -70.75 -17.50
C SER A 591 -20.72 -71.63 -17.75
N SER A 592 -19.61 -71.37 -17.03
CA SER A 592 -18.94 -72.30 -16.05
C SER A 592 -17.60 -71.80 -15.47
N GLU A 593 -17.28 -72.19 -14.23
CA GLU A 593 -15.94 -72.18 -13.56
C GLU A 593 -15.69 -73.57 -12.91
N PRO A 594 -14.50 -73.90 -12.37
CA PRO A 594 -13.11 -73.65 -12.80
C PRO A 594 -12.30 -74.97 -12.91
N ALA A 595 -11.01 -74.95 -13.31
CA ALA A 595 -10.13 -76.15 -13.28
C ALA A 595 -8.61 -75.87 -13.24
N ALA A 596 -7.86 -76.75 -12.57
CA ALA A 596 -6.38 -76.88 -12.60
C ALA A 596 -5.97 -78.22 -11.94
N PRO A 597 -4.70 -78.68 -12.02
CA PRO A 597 -3.76 -78.73 -13.15
C PRO A 597 -3.61 -80.19 -13.67
N PRO A 598 -2.63 -80.51 -14.56
CA PRO A 598 -1.41 -81.16 -14.04
C PRO A 598 -0.12 -80.77 -14.80
N ALA A 599 1.03 -81.28 -14.35
CA ALA A 599 2.37 -81.01 -14.92
C ALA A 599 3.08 -82.28 -15.42
N TRP A 600 3.99 -82.12 -16.40
CA TRP A 600 5.07 -83.00 -16.88
C TRP A 600 5.95 -82.15 -17.82
N SER A 601 7.25 -82.36 -18.05
CA SER A 601 8.30 -83.11 -17.33
C SER A 601 9.66 -82.62 -17.91
N GLY A 602 10.67 -82.34 -17.08
CA GLY A 602 11.82 -81.49 -17.48
C GLY A 602 12.93 -82.15 -18.31
N SER A 603 13.78 -81.32 -18.92
CA SER A 603 15.08 -81.63 -19.56
C SER A 603 15.91 -80.34 -19.74
N ALA A 604 17.23 -80.45 -19.86
CA ALA A 604 18.20 -79.36 -20.05
C ALA A 604 19.52 -79.91 -20.65
N PRO A 605 20.50 -79.10 -21.14
CA PRO A 605 20.53 -77.64 -21.32
C PRO A 605 20.95 -77.18 -22.77
N GLU A 606 21.20 -75.86 -22.92
CA GLU A 606 21.97 -75.15 -23.98
C GLU A 606 21.44 -75.11 -25.45
N PRO A 607 21.86 -74.11 -26.27
CA PRO A 607 22.56 -72.84 -25.96
C PRO A 607 21.75 -71.57 -26.36
N GLU A 608 22.26 -70.37 -26.03
CA GLU A 608 21.71 -69.09 -26.52
C GLU A 608 21.93 -68.88 -28.03
N PRO A 609 21.00 -68.14 -28.68
CA PRO A 609 21.45 -67.08 -29.59
C PRO A 609 20.64 -65.77 -29.53
N ALA A 610 21.37 -64.65 -29.53
CA ALA A 610 20.99 -63.30 -29.98
C ALA A 610 19.75 -62.61 -29.36
N ALA A 611 20.00 -61.54 -28.59
CA ALA A 611 18.97 -60.58 -28.20
C ALA A 611 18.43 -59.78 -29.40
N SER A 612 17.15 -59.41 -29.34
CA SER A 612 16.54 -58.42 -30.25
C SER A 612 17.12 -57.01 -30.01
N PRO A 613 17.08 -56.10 -31.00
CA PRO A 613 17.64 -54.76 -30.85
C PRO A 613 16.98 -53.95 -29.74
N LEU A 614 17.81 -53.21 -28.99
CA LEU A 614 17.33 -52.12 -28.13
C LEU A 614 16.64 -51.04 -28.98
N PRO A 615 15.69 -50.26 -28.41
CA PRO A 615 15.20 -49.05 -29.08
C PRO A 615 16.39 -48.15 -29.42
N ALA A 616 16.37 -47.53 -30.60
CA ALA A 616 17.41 -46.61 -31.01
C ALA A 616 17.47 -45.44 -30.03
N PHE A 617 18.61 -45.27 -29.35
CA PHE A 617 18.86 -44.09 -28.53
C PHE A 617 18.68 -42.83 -29.39
N GLU A 618 17.82 -41.89 -28.98
CA GLU A 618 17.77 -40.56 -29.62
C GLU A 618 19.18 -39.97 -29.57
N THR A 619 19.76 -39.71 -30.74
CA THR A 619 21.12 -39.19 -30.86
C THR A 619 21.15 -37.73 -30.43
N GLN A 620 21.45 -37.50 -29.16
CA GLN A 620 21.68 -36.16 -28.64
C GLN A 620 23.05 -35.62 -29.06
N THR A 621 23.22 -34.30 -29.04
CA THR A 621 24.50 -33.60 -29.20
C THR A 621 24.54 -32.40 -28.26
N GLU A 622 25.73 -32.04 -27.79
CA GLU A 622 25.93 -30.96 -26.83
C GLU A 622 26.27 -29.66 -27.58
N ARG A 623 25.56 -28.56 -27.29
CA ARG A 623 25.71 -27.26 -27.96
C ARG A 623 25.73 -26.12 -26.96
N TYR A 624 26.62 -25.15 -27.17
CA TYR A 624 26.52 -23.85 -26.55
C TYR A 624 25.56 -22.99 -27.35
N ILE A 625 24.72 -22.20 -26.66
CA ILE A 625 23.82 -21.24 -27.30
C ILE A 625 24.16 -19.86 -26.75
N ALA A 626 24.33 -18.89 -27.64
CA ALA A 626 24.52 -17.48 -27.33
C ALA A 626 23.48 -16.63 -28.04
N ALA A 627 23.09 -15.51 -27.45
CA ALA A 627 22.28 -14.49 -28.09
C ALA A 627 22.98 -13.13 -27.92
N GLU A 628 23.26 -12.44 -29.02
CA GLU A 628 23.96 -11.15 -28.97
C GLU A 628 23.47 -10.13 -30.01
N MET A 629 23.39 -8.87 -29.58
CA MET A 629 23.17 -7.72 -30.45
C MET A 629 24.05 -6.54 -30.03
N MET A 630 24.09 -5.51 -30.88
CA MET A 630 24.77 -4.26 -30.55
C MET A 630 24.21 -3.67 -29.25
N PRO A 631 25.06 -3.22 -28.29
CA PRO A 631 24.58 -2.62 -27.04
C PRO A 631 23.99 -1.22 -27.21
N PHE A 632 24.44 -0.49 -28.24
CA PHE A 632 24.00 0.87 -28.58
C PHE A 632 23.45 1.00 -30.00
N PRO A 633 22.32 0.32 -30.28
CA PRO A 633 21.67 0.44 -31.58
C PRO A 633 21.18 1.87 -31.81
N ASP A 634 21.50 2.41 -32.99
CA ASP A 634 21.01 3.71 -33.45
C ASP A 634 19.49 3.63 -33.66
N ILE A 635 18.73 4.42 -32.89
CA ILE A 635 17.26 4.43 -32.93
C ILE A 635 16.69 4.68 -34.34
N ALA A 636 17.43 5.34 -35.22
CA ALA A 636 16.98 5.59 -36.60
C ALA A 636 16.92 4.31 -37.48
N ARG A 637 17.38 3.15 -36.99
CA ARG A 637 17.56 1.93 -37.80
C ARG A 637 17.24 0.66 -37.00
N PRO A 638 16.74 -0.42 -37.64
CA PRO A 638 16.81 -1.74 -37.05
C PRO A 638 18.28 -2.18 -36.88
N ALA A 639 18.61 -2.74 -35.73
CA ALA A 639 19.88 -3.40 -35.45
C ALA A 639 19.71 -4.93 -35.49
N ASN A 640 20.77 -5.65 -35.84
CA ASN A 640 20.69 -7.11 -35.91
C ASN A 640 20.93 -7.74 -34.52
N LEU A 641 20.09 -8.72 -34.19
CA LEU A 641 20.29 -9.71 -33.15
C LEU A 641 20.69 -11.02 -33.81
N TYR A 642 21.71 -11.67 -33.26
CA TYR A 642 22.18 -12.98 -33.69
C TYR A 642 21.98 -13.98 -32.56
N VAL A 643 21.57 -15.21 -32.91
CA VAL A 643 21.49 -16.32 -31.95
C VAL A 643 22.33 -17.47 -32.49
N THR A 644 23.50 -17.68 -31.88
CA THR A 644 24.54 -18.61 -32.34
C THR A 644 24.45 -19.92 -31.56
N VAL A 645 24.39 -21.04 -32.27
CA VAL A 645 24.34 -22.40 -31.74
C VAL A 645 25.59 -23.14 -32.21
N SER A 646 26.51 -23.45 -31.31
CA SER A 646 27.86 -23.92 -31.65
C SER A 646 28.25 -25.21 -30.91
N PRO A 647 28.99 -26.14 -31.55
CA PRO A 647 29.63 -27.26 -30.86
C PRO A 647 30.82 -26.84 -29.98
N GLN A 648 31.27 -25.59 -30.05
CA GLN A 648 32.40 -25.07 -29.25
C GLN A 648 31.94 -24.03 -28.21
N PRO A 649 32.68 -23.81 -27.11
CA PRO A 649 32.36 -22.79 -26.12
C PRO A 649 32.36 -21.39 -26.74
N LEU A 650 31.19 -20.73 -26.75
CA LEU A 650 31.02 -19.37 -27.26
C LEU A 650 31.48 -18.33 -26.23
N THR A 651 31.98 -17.19 -26.70
CA THR A 651 32.36 -16.04 -25.86
C THR A 651 31.76 -14.77 -26.45
N VAL A 652 30.74 -14.23 -25.77
CA VAL A 652 30.03 -13.01 -26.20
C VAL A 652 30.63 -11.74 -25.61
N GLY A 653 30.26 -10.58 -26.17
CA GLY A 653 30.54 -9.28 -25.57
C GLY A 653 29.92 -9.17 -24.17
N ALA A 654 30.72 -8.88 -23.15
CA ALA A 654 30.23 -8.71 -21.78
C ALA A 654 29.45 -7.38 -21.63
N HIS A 655 28.18 -7.39 -22.00
CA HIS A 655 27.24 -6.26 -21.94
C HIS A 655 25.79 -6.76 -21.96
N ALA A 656 24.85 -5.95 -21.47
CA ALA A 656 23.43 -6.32 -21.31
C ALA A 656 22.72 -6.78 -22.61
N ALA A 657 23.26 -6.41 -23.77
CA ALA A 657 22.77 -6.83 -25.09
C ALA A 657 23.31 -8.19 -25.57
N ALA A 658 24.02 -8.95 -24.73
CA ALA A 658 24.42 -10.31 -25.03
C ALA A 658 24.49 -11.23 -23.79
N ASP A 659 24.29 -12.53 -24.03
CA ASP A 659 24.36 -13.59 -23.03
C ASP A 659 24.66 -14.96 -23.67
N VAL A 660 25.08 -15.94 -22.87
CA VAL A 660 25.49 -17.28 -23.33
C VAL A 660 25.21 -18.36 -22.28
N THR A 661 24.93 -19.58 -22.71
CA THR A 661 24.74 -20.73 -21.81
C THR A 661 26.03 -21.09 -21.05
N ASP A 662 26.01 -21.01 -19.71
CA ASP A 662 27.13 -21.34 -18.81
C ASP A 662 27.75 -22.74 -19.03
N ALA A 663 26.97 -23.68 -19.57
CA ALA A 663 27.34 -25.05 -19.88
C ALA A 663 26.63 -25.49 -21.17
N PRO A 664 27.16 -26.47 -21.92
CA PRO A 664 26.53 -26.90 -23.16
C PRO A 664 25.21 -27.64 -22.88
N VAL A 665 24.19 -27.32 -23.67
CA VAL A 665 22.85 -27.90 -23.56
C VAL A 665 22.74 -29.11 -24.47
N LYS A 666 22.01 -30.14 -24.04
CA LYS A 666 21.76 -31.36 -24.80
C LYS A 666 20.56 -31.18 -25.73
N LEU A 667 20.81 -31.21 -27.02
CA LEU A 667 19.79 -31.12 -28.07
C LEU A 667 19.62 -32.48 -28.76
N SER A 668 18.39 -32.88 -29.03
CA SER A 668 18.09 -34.08 -29.83
C SER A 668 18.22 -33.76 -31.32
N LYS A 669 18.96 -34.57 -32.08
CA LYS A 669 19.07 -34.43 -33.56
C LYS A 669 17.78 -34.78 -34.30
N ALA A 670 16.80 -35.36 -33.62
CA ALA A 670 15.52 -35.77 -34.21
C ALA A 670 14.45 -34.65 -34.19
N LYS A 671 14.75 -33.47 -33.64
CA LYS A 671 13.80 -32.36 -33.46
C LYS A 671 14.48 -31.04 -33.83
N PRO A 672 13.87 -30.16 -34.66
CA PRO A 672 14.44 -28.85 -34.93
C PRO A 672 14.45 -28.00 -33.66
N LEU A 673 15.48 -27.17 -33.53
CA LEU A 673 15.52 -26.08 -32.57
C LEU A 673 14.71 -24.90 -33.13
N THR A 674 13.73 -24.43 -32.37
CA THR A 674 12.93 -23.24 -32.68
C THR A 674 13.42 -22.09 -31.79
N VAL A 675 14.00 -21.06 -32.41
CA VAL A 675 14.46 -19.84 -31.73
C VAL A 675 13.42 -18.75 -31.95
N ARG A 676 12.89 -18.18 -30.87
CA ARG A 676 11.88 -17.11 -30.90
C ARG A 676 12.38 -15.87 -30.15
N VAL A 677 12.01 -14.68 -30.63
CA VAL A 677 12.37 -13.39 -30.05
C VAL A 677 11.13 -12.58 -29.70
N SER A 678 10.88 -12.36 -28.41
CA SER A 678 9.72 -11.61 -27.91
C SER A 678 10.15 -10.26 -27.33
N PRO A 679 9.82 -9.12 -27.96
CA PRO A 679 10.13 -7.79 -27.40
C PRO A 679 9.29 -7.52 -26.15
N ARG A 680 9.91 -6.98 -25.10
CA ARG A 680 9.28 -6.71 -23.79
C ARG A 680 9.16 -5.21 -23.49
N LEU A 681 10.18 -4.42 -23.81
CA LEU A 681 10.23 -2.98 -23.51
C LEU A 681 10.89 -2.21 -24.65
N ASN A 682 10.29 -1.08 -25.05
CA ASN A 682 10.89 -0.03 -25.91
C ASN A 682 11.49 -0.49 -27.26
N CYS A 683 11.13 -1.67 -27.75
CA CYS A 683 11.57 -2.20 -29.04
C CYS A 683 10.51 -3.07 -29.73
N GLU A 684 10.74 -3.35 -31.01
CA GLU A 684 9.92 -4.22 -31.87
C GLU A 684 10.83 -5.10 -32.74
N VAL A 685 10.34 -6.29 -33.12
CA VAL A 685 10.98 -7.14 -34.14
C VAL A 685 10.51 -6.69 -35.53
N VAL A 686 11.42 -6.67 -36.49
CA VAL A 686 11.20 -6.19 -37.86
C VAL A 686 11.41 -7.34 -38.85
N GLY A 687 10.33 -8.04 -39.16
CA GLY A 687 10.35 -9.29 -39.93
C GLY A 687 9.79 -10.44 -39.10
N ASP A 688 10.25 -11.65 -39.38
CA ASP A 688 9.88 -12.84 -38.62
C ASP A 688 10.49 -12.82 -37.21
N ASP A 689 9.72 -13.28 -36.22
CA ASP A 689 10.10 -13.35 -34.80
C ASP A 689 10.43 -14.78 -34.34
N GLU A 690 10.37 -15.76 -35.25
CA GLU A 690 10.68 -17.17 -35.02
C GLU A 690 11.49 -17.76 -36.20
N GLU A 691 12.62 -18.39 -35.90
CA GLU A 691 13.47 -19.12 -36.85
C GLU A 691 13.61 -20.59 -36.41
N LYS A 692 13.71 -21.51 -37.39
CA LYS A 692 13.81 -22.96 -37.13
C LYS A 692 15.07 -23.56 -37.75
N VAL A 693 15.81 -24.30 -36.95
CA VAL A 693 17.15 -24.80 -37.24
C VAL A 693 17.22 -26.31 -36.97
N ASP A 694 17.66 -27.07 -37.96
CA ASP A 694 18.04 -28.47 -37.76
C ASP A 694 19.47 -28.57 -37.17
N ILE A 695 19.66 -29.47 -36.21
CA ILE A 695 20.90 -29.55 -35.41
C ILE A 695 21.77 -30.72 -35.91
N GLU A 696 22.68 -30.43 -36.84
CA GLU A 696 23.68 -31.39 -37.33
C GLU A 696 24.98 -31.37 -36.48
N ASP A 697 25.85 -32.37 -36.69
CA ASP A 697 27.02 -32.61 -35.82
C ASP A 697 28.20 -31.64 -36.00
N GLY A 698 28.35 -31.01 -37.17
CA GLY A 698 29.57 -30.28 -37.54
C GLY A 698 29.53 -28.76 -37.37
N ASP A 699 28.46 -28.13 -37.86
CA ASP A 699 28.46 -26.69 -38.13
C ASP A 699 27.86 -25.82 -37.02
N GLU A 700 28.33 -24.58 -36.96
CA GLU A 700 27.76 -23.51 -36.14
C GLU A 700 26.62 -22.83 -36.91
N VAL A 701 25.45 -22.71 -36.29
CA VAL A 701 24.27 -22.07 -36.91
C VAL A 701 23.98 -20.73 -36.24
N ILE A 702 23.73 -19.70 -37.04
CA ILE A 702 23.45 -18.34 -36.58
C ILE A 702 22.07 -17.93 -37.09
N CYS A 703 21.08 -17.91 -36.19
CA CYS A 703 19.76 -17.33 -36.45
C CYS A 703 19.90 -15.80 -36.47
N LYS A 704 19.07 -15.08 -37.25
CA LYS A 704 19.21 -13.62 -37.39
C LYS A 704 17.89 -12.86 -37.42
N PHE A 705 17.69 -12.05 -36.39
CA PHE A 705 16.52 -11.19 -36.20
C PHE A 705 16.91 -9.70 -36.33
N ALA A 706 15.95 -8.85 -36.70
CA ALA A 706 16.15 -7.40 -36.73
C ALA A 706 15.29 -6.72 -35.65
N ILE A 707 15.91 -5.92 -34.79
CA ILE A 707 15.29 -5.27 -33.63
C ILE A 707 15.36 -3.75 -33.79
N LYS A 708 14.23 -3.06 -33.67
CA LYS A 708 14.13 -1.60 -33.82
C LYS A 708 13.63 -0.97 -32.52
N GLY A 709 14.26 0.13 -32.10
CA GLY A 709 13.89 0.88 -30.92
C GLY A 709 12.72 1.82 -31.17
N GLN A 710 11.95 2.11 -30.13
CA GLN A 710 10.78 3.00 -30.21
C GLN A 710 11.08 4.42 -29.68
N LYS A 711 11.86 4.52 -28.59
CA LYS A 711 12.33 5.78 -27.97
C LYS A 711 13.78 5.62 -27.48
N PRO A 712 14.56 6.71 -27.32
CA PRO A 712 15.91 6.61 -26.77
C PRO A 712 15.86 6.15 -25.31
N GLY A 713 16.75 5.22 -24.93
CA GLY A 713 16.79 4.60 -23.61
C GLY A 713 16.87 3.08 -23.69
N THR A 714 16.85 2.42 -22.52
CA THR A 714 16.86 0.96 -22.40
C THR A 714 15.65 0.34 -23.10
N ALA A 715 15.88 -0.79 -23.75
CA ALA A 715 14.87 -1.71 -24.24
C ALA A 715 15.11 -3.09 -23.63
N GLU A 716 14.11 -3.98 -23.71
CA GLU A 716 14.23 -5.37 -23.29
C GLU A 716 13.61 -6.29 -24.34
N LEU A 717 14.24 -7.44 -24.57
CA LEU A 717 13.71 -8.52 -25.38
C LEU A 717 14.11 -9.88 -24.80
N LEU A 718 13.19 -10.83 -24.87
CA LEU A 718 13.38 -12.22 -24.50
C LEU A 718 13.75 -13.03 -25.75
N VAL A 719 14.75 -13.91 -25.63
CA VAL A 719 15.13 -14.88 -26.66
C VAL A 719 14.96 -16.27 -26.08
N GLU A 720 14.17 -17.12 -26.71
CA GLU A 720 13.87 -18.48 -26.26
C GLU A 720 14.25 -19.49 -27.33
N ALA A 721 15.05 -20.50 -26.95
CA ALA A 721 15.38 -21.64 -27.80
C ALA A 721 14.63 -22.87 -27.28
N ASN A 722 13.87 -23.54 -28.15
CA ASN A 722 12.94 -24.61 -27.80
C ASN A 722 13.11 -25.84 -28.71
N GLN A 723 13.00 -27.06 -28.16
CA GLN A 723 12.83 -28.29 -28.95
C GLN A 723 11.47 -28.93 -28.64
N GLY A 724 10.53 -28.80 -29.56
CA GLY A 724 9.13 -29.15 -29.30
C GLY A 724 8.54 -28.27 -28.18
N ALA A 725 8.02 -28.88 -27.12
CA ALA A 725 7.49 -28.17 -25.95
C ALA A 725 8.56 -27.80 -24.90
N SER A 726 9.81 -28.25 -25.06
CA SER A 726 10.87 -28.07 -24.06
C SER A 726 11.75 -26.85 -24.39
N THR A 727 11.70 -25.82 -23.54
CA THR A 727 12.64 -24.70 -23.59
C THR A 727 14.02 -25.15 -23.11
N VAL A 728 15.01 -25.03 -23.99
CA VAL A 728 16.39 -25.49 -23.76
C VAL A 728 17.35 -24.36 -23.38
N ALA A 729 17.05 -23.12 -23.78
CA ALA A 729 17.74 -21.92 -23.29
C ALA A 729 16.82 -20.69 -23.34
N THR A 730 17.04 -19.75 -22.42
CA THR A 730 16.33 -18.47 -22.36
C THR A 730 17.31 -17.35 -22.01
N PHE A 731 17.28 -16.25 -22.77
CA PHE A 731 18.11 -15.07 -22.55
C PHE A 731 17.23 -13.82 -22.47
N LEU A 732 17.49 -12.94 -21.50
CA LEU A 732 16.87 -11.61 -21.42
C LEU A 732 17.94 -10.57 -21.77
N LEU A 733 17.80 -9.94 -22.94
CA LEU A 733 18.76 -8.94 -23.43
C LEU A 733 18.19 -7.54 -23.25
N ALA A 734 19.01 -6.62 -22.75
CA ALA A 734 18.64 -5.24 -22.48
C ALA A 734 19.57 -4.22 -23.19
N PRO A 735 19.44 -4.03 -24.52
CA PRO A 735 20.16 -3.00 -25.27
C PRO A 735 19.67 -1.59 -24.93
N VAL A 736 20.49 -0.56 -25.18
CA VAL A 736 20.12 0.85 -24.97
C VAL A 736 20.08 1.56 -26.33
N PHE A 737 18.88 1.83 -26.84
CA PHE A 737 18.73 2.56 -28.10
C PHE A 737 19.13 4.03 -27.92
N VAL A 738 20.04 4.52 -28.76
CA VAL A 738 20.64 5.86 -28.60
C VAL A 738 20.42 6.75 -29.81
N ALA A 739 20.24 8.04 -29.55
CA ALA A 739 20.41 9.10 -30.55
C ALA A 739 21.88 9.54 -30.58
N GLN A 740 22.72 8.71 -31.21
CA GLN A 740 24.20 8.78 -31.25
C GLN A 740 24.95 8.69 -29.90
N ALA A 741 25.50 7.49 -29.65
CA ALA A 741 26.75 7.21 -28.91
C ALA A 741 26.91 7.74 -27.45
N ALA A 742 26.59 6.87 -26.49
CA ALA A 742 27.14 6.85 -25.12
C ALA A 742 27.35 5.38 -24.68
N GLU A 743 28.22 5.12 -23.69
CA GLU A 743 28.69 3.77 -23.28
C GLU A 743 28.10 3.28 -21.92
N PRO A 744 28.21 1.98 -21.53
CA PRO A 744 27.17 1.29 -20.73
C PRO A 744 27.35 1.18 -19.22
N LEU A 745 26.20 1.05 -18.54
CA LEU A 745 26.05 0.19 -17.35
C LEU A 745 25.64 -1.24 -17.77
N ARG A 746 25.99 -2.26 -16.99
CA ARG A 746 25.81 -3.69 -17.33
C ARG A 746 24.77 -4.41 -16.47
N SER A 747 23.91 -5.21 -17.10
CA SER A 747 23.26 -6.39 -16.49
C SER A 747 22.72 -7.35 -17.55
N SER A 748 23.16 -8.60 -17.55
CA SER A 748 22.52 -9.77 -18.17
C SER A 748 22.75 -11.00 -17.27
N GLN A 749 21.87 -12.01 -17.33
CA GLN A 749 21.98 -13.26 -16.58
C GLN A 749 21.22 -14.40 -17.29
N SER A 750 21.94 -15.48 -17.59
CA SER A 750 21.38 -16.71 -18.13
C SER A 750 20.49 -17.43 -17.10
N LEU A 751 19.35 -17.98 -17.56
CA LEU A 751 18.43 -18.77 -16.76
C LEU A 751 18.17 -20.13 -17.43
N VAL A 752 18.74 -21.19 -16.85
CA VAL A 752 18.45 -22.58 -17.25
C VAL A 752 17.25 -23.10 -16.43
N PRO A 753 16.09 -23.41 -17.05
CA PRO A 753 14.96 -23.99 -16.32
C PRO A 753 15.26 -25.43 -15.90
N ALA A 754 14.94 -25.79 -14.66
CA ALA A 754 15.00 -27.17 -14.20
C ALA A 754 13.77 -27.97 -14.70
N SER A 755 14.00 -29.18 -15.21
CA SER A 755 12.93 -30.13 -15.56
C SER A 755 12.02 -30.40 -14.36
N PRO A 756 10.68 -30.42 -14.53
CA PRO A 756 9.69 -30.85 -13.53
C PRO A 756 10.02 -32.16 -12.78
N THR A 757 9.28 -32.42 -11.72
CA THR A 757 9.32 -33.68 -10.95
C THR A 757 8.02 -34.45 -11.15
N GLU A 758 8.01 -35.77 -10.90
CA GLU A 758 6.80 -36.61 -10.96
C GLU A 758 5.64 -35.99 -10.14
N GLY A 759 4.48 -35.83 -10.80
CA GLY A 759 3.27 -35.23 -10.24
C GLY A 759 3.27 -33.70 -10.13
N GLN A 760 4.31 -32.99 -10.58
CA GLN A 760 4.40 -31.53 -10.41
C GLN A 760 3.84 -30.77 -11.62
N ALA A 761 2.76 -30.00 -11.40
CA ALA A 761 2.28 -29.02 -12.38
C ALA A 761 3.01 -27.68 -12.20
N VAL A 762 3.75 -27.21 -13.20
CA VAL A 762 4.44 -25.91 -13.18
C VAL A 762 3.68 -24.91 -14.04
N LEU A 763 3.19 -23.83 -13.43
CA LEU A 763 2.49 -22.73 -14.11
C LEU A 763 3.38 -21.49 -14.12
N ARG A 764 3.98 -21.18 -15.28
CA ARG A 764 4.73 -19.94 -15.49
C ARG A 764 3.78 -18.85 -15.97
N ILE A 765 3.86 -17.67 -15.37
CA ILE A 765 3.01 -16.52 -15.66
C ILE A 765 3.92 -15.34 -16.03
N TYR A 766 3.81 -14.88 -17.27
CA TYR A 766 4.60 -13.78 -17.80
C TYR A 766 3.73 -12.55 -18.04
N GLU A 767 4.24 -11.40 -17.63
CA GLU A 767 3.58 -10.12 -17.78
C GLU A 767 4.20 -9.31 -18.92
N PHE A 768 3.33 -8.76 -19.76
CA PHE A 768 3.70 -7.83 -20.84
C PHE A 768 2.80 -6.60 -20.77
N ASN A 769 3.39 -5.47 -20.38
CA ASN A 769 2.73 -4.16 -20.41
C ASN A 769 2.54 -3.71 -21.88
N MET A 770 1.33 -3.32 -22.24
CA MET A 770 0.97 -2.93 -23.60
C MET A 770 0.96 -1.41 -23.76
N GLY A 771 1.28 -0.93 -24.97
CA GLY A 771 1.42 0.51 -25.25
C GLY A 771 0.15 1.36 -25.11
N ASN A 772 -1.00 0.75 -24.84
CA ASN A 772 -2.27 1.39 -24.49
C ASN A 772 -2.55 1.43 -22.97
N GLY A 773 -1.57 1.06 -22.13
CA GLY A 773 -1.72 0.90 -20.68
C GLY A 773 -2.36 -0.41 -20.23
N GLY A 774 -2.84 -1.25 -21.16
CA GLY A 774 -3.36 -2.58 -20.84
C GLY A 774 -2.28 -3.58 -20.47
N LEU A 775 -2.68 -4.66 -19.81
CA LEU A 775 -1.78 -5.72 -19.35
C LEU A 775 -2.09 -7.03 -20.07
N ARG A 776 -1.05 -7.75 -20.50
CA ARG A 776 -1.18 -9.09 -21.05
C ARG A 776 -0.47 -10.09 -20.15
N LEU A 777 -1.22 -11.08 -19.66
CA LEU A 777 -0.70 -12.19 -18.87
C LEU A 777 -0.66 -13.46 -19.73
N GLN A 778 0.52 -14.02 -19.93
CA GLN A 778 0.71 -15.29 -20.62
C GLN A 778 0.92 -16.41 -19.60
N PHE A 779 0.09 -17.45 -19.69
CA PHE A 779 0.11 -18.62 -18.82
C PHE A 779 0.68 -19.81 -19.58
N ASN A 780 1.87 -20.27 -19.18
CA ASN A 780 2.54 -21.46 -19.70
C ASN A 780 2.50 -22.55 -18.62
N LEU A 781 1.52 -23.45 -18.72
CA LEU A 781 1.36 -24.62 -17.85
C LEU A 781 2.12 -25.80 -18.45
N THR A 782 2.99 -26.44 -17.66
CA THR A 782 3.79 -27.62 -18.06
C THR A 782 3.85 -28.67 -16.96
N SER A 783 3.77 -29.95 -17.31
CA SER A 783 4.10 -31.09 -16.45
C SER A 783 4.71 -32.19 -17.32
N ASP A 784 5.77 -32.84 -16.84
CA ASP A 784 6.44 -33.94 -17.55
C ASP A 784 5.73 -35.28 -17.28
N GLU A 785 5.28 -35.50 -16.03
CA GLU A 785 4.67 -36.75 -15.57
C GLU A 785 3.47 -36.46 -14.65
N PRO A 786 2.21 -36.59 -15.12
CA PRO A 786 1.82 -36.93 -16.48
C PRO A 786 2.11 -35.78 -17.46
N GLU A 787 2.43 -36.13 -18.70
CA GLU A 787 2.77 -35.16 -19.75
C GLU A 787 1.55 -34.29 -20.10
N PHE A 788 1.65 -32.98 -19.86
CA PHE A 788 0.73 -31.99 -20.41
C PHE A 788 1.39 -30.61 -20.53
N ALA A 789 1.02 -29.88 -21.59
CA ALA A 789 1.38 -28.49 -21.79
C ALA A 789 0.16 -27.69 -22.28
N ASP A 790 0.02 -26.45 -21.80
CA ASP A 790 -1.02 -25.51 -22.23
C ASP A 790 -0.48 -24.07 -22.18
N LEU A 791 -0.58 -23.35 -23.30
CA LEU A 791 -0.10 -21.97 -23.44
C LEU A 791 -1.28 -21.05 -23.76
N GLN A 792 -1.67 -20.22 -22.80
CA GLN A 792 -2.82 -19.31 -22.92
C GLN A 792 -2.40 -17.86 -22.71
N THR A 793 -3.20 -16.93 -23.23
CA THR A 793 -3.02 -15.49 -23.02
C THR A 793 -4.32 -14.89 -22.50
N LEU A 794 -4.24 -14.15 -21.40
CA LEU A 794 -5.28 -13.25 -20.91
C LEU A 794 -4.87 -11.81 -21.23
N VAL A 795 -5.84 -10.99 -21.61
CA VAL A 795 -5.67 -9.54 -21.79
C VAL A 795 -6.58 -8.82 -20.81
N ILE A 796 -6.03 -7.79 -20.17
CA ILE A 796 -6.65 -6.95 -19.15
C ILE A 796 -6.55 -5.50 -19.65
N ASP A 797 -7.65 -4.76 -19.63
CA ASP A 797 -7.68 -3.37 -20.10
C ASP A 797 -7.00 -2.41 -19.12
N GLY A 798 -6.39 -1.34 -19.63
CA GLY A 798 -5.54 -0.42 -18.85
C GLY A 798 -6.26 0.44 -17.80
N GLY A 799 -7.57 0.28 -17.64
CA GLY A 799 -8.32 0.84 -16.51
C GLY A 799 -8.34 -0.05 -15.25
N PHE A 800 -7.79 -1.27 -15.30
CA PHE A 800 -7.82 -2.24 -14.21
C PHE A 800 -6.45 -2.40 -13.53
N SER A 801 -6.33 -1.93 -12.30
CA SER A 801 -5.15 -2.20 -11.46
C SER A 801 -5.26 -3.57 -10.79
N LEU A 802 -4.41 -4.49 -11.23
CA LEU A 802 -4.27 -5.84 -10.67
C LEU A 802 -3.74 -5.79 -9.22
N GLU A 803 -2.87 -4.81 -8.93
CA GLU A 803 -2.30 -4.56 -7.60
C GLU A 803 -3.38 -4.10 -6.61
N ALA A 804 -4.20 -3.12 -6.99
CA ALA A 804 -5.32 -2.66 -6.17
C ALA A 804 -6.35 -3.78 -5.92
N TYR A 805 -6.60 -4.63 -6.93
CA TYR A 805 -7.49 -5.78 -6.82
C TYR A 805 -6.95 -6.87 -5.87
N ALA A 806 -5.65 -7.13 -5.87
CA ALA A 806 -5.02 -8.06 -4.93
C ALA A 806 -4.97 -7.51 -3.50
N ALA A 807 -4.54 -6.24 -3.35
CA ALA A 807 -4.46 -5.56 -2.06
C ALA A 807 -5.84 -5.46 -1.38
N GLY A 808 -6.89 -5.10 -2.13
CA GLY A 808 -8.26 -5.07 -1.63
C GLY A 808 -8.77 -6.42 -1.13
N VAL A 809 -8.24 -7.53 -1.66
CA VAL A 809 -8.67 -8.89 -1.31
C VAL A 809 -7.92 -9.44 -0.10
N LEU A 810 -6.63 -9.15 0.03
CA LEU A 810 -5.91 -9.39 1.29
C LEU A 810 -6.54 -8.57 2.42
N LYS A 811 -6.95 -7.33 2.15
CA LYS A 811 -7.68 -6.46 3.07
C LYS A 811 -9.07 -7.01 3.45
N ASP A 812 -9.80 -7.62 2.52
CA ASP A 812 -11.09 -8.29 2.79
C ASP A 812 -10.93 -9.47 3.76
N VAL A 813 -9.86 -10.28 3.61
CA VAL A 813 -9.55 -11.39 4.51
C VAL A 813 -9.07 -10.89 5.88
N GLU A 814 -8.21 -9.87 5.91
CA GLU A 814 -7.74 -9.21 7.14
C GLU A 814 -8.91 -8.61 7.94
N ASN A 815 -9.83 -7.89 7.29
CA ASN A 815 -11.05 -7.37 7.92
C ASN A 815 -11.89 -8.48 8.57
N ALA A 816 -12.07 -9.61 7.88
CA ALA A 816 -12.84 -10.74 8.39
C ALA A 816 -12.16 -11.49 9.53
N TRP A 817 -10.82 -11.54 9.54
CA TRP A 817 -10.04 -12.05 10.66
C TRP A 817 -10.24 -11.16 11.90
N ASN A 818 -10.12 -9.84 11.77
CA ASN A 818 -10.37 -8.90 12.89
C ASN A 818 -11.81 -8.99 13.45
N LEU A 819 -12.81 -9.27 12.61
CA LEU A 819 -14.21 -9.46 13.03
C LEU A 819 -14.47 -10.76 13.83
N ARG A 820 -13.52 -11.70 13.91
CA ARG A 820 -13.70 -12.98 14.65
C ARG A 820 -13.86 -12.79 16.16
N GLU A 821 -13.32 -11.69 16.71
CA GLU A 821 -13.24 -11.46 18.17
C GLU A 821 -14.54 -10.88 18.76
N ALA A 822 -15.44 -10.36 17.93
CA ALA A 822 -16.69 -9.70 18.35
C ALA A 822 -17.79 -10.64 18.88
N GLY A 823 -17.51 -11.95 18.99
CA GLY A 823 -18.46 -12.97 19.45
C GLY A 823 -19.32 -13.57 18.32
N GLY A 824 -19.73 -14.84 18.47
CA GLY A 824 -20.42 -15.60 17.42
C GLY A 824 -19.49 -16.16 16.33
N ALA A 825 -18.21 -16.32 16.65
CA ALA A 825 -17.12 -16.63 15.72
C ALA A 825 -17.42 -17.72 14.67
N THR A 826 -18.00 -18.86 15.05
CA THR A 826 -18.25 -20.00 14.14
C THR A 826 -19.20 -19.64 12.98
N ASP A 827 -20.29 -18.90 13.24
CA ASP A 827 -21.25 -18.51 12.20
C ASP A 827 -20.73 -17.34 11.36
N ILE A 828 -19.90 -16.47 11.94
CA ILE A 828 -19.18 -15.42 11.20
C ILE A 828 -18.15 -16.07 10.26
N TYR A 829 -17.33 -16.99 10.77
CA TYR A 829 -16.36 -17.78 10.03
C TYR A 829 -17.00 -18.56 8.88
N ASN A 830 -18.06 -19.34 9.15
CA ASN A 830 -18.74 -20.12 8.11
C ASN A 830 -19.32 -19.25 6.99
N ARG A 831 -19.91 -18.09 7.33
CA ARG A 831 -20.41 -17.14 6.33
C ARG A 831 -19.28 -16.50 5.53
N PHE A 832 -18.19 -16.08 6.17
CA PHE A 832 -17.06 -15.49 5.45
C PHE A 832 -16.31 -16.51 4.60
N LEU A 833 -16.07 -17.74 5.09
CA LEU A 833 -15.49 -18.82 4.29
C LEU A 833 -16.35 -19.14 3.06
N SER A 834 -17.67 -19.05 3.17
CA SER A 834 -18.60 -19.21 2.04
C SER A 834 -18.52 -18.05 1.04
N LYS A 835 -18.41 -16.79 1.50
CA LYS A 835 -18.12 -15.62 0.65
C LYS A 835 -16.78 -15.79 -0.05
N LEU A 836 -15.70 -15.99 0.71
CA LEU A 836 -14.33 -16.16 0.21
C LEU A 836 -14.23 -17.28 -0.83
N THR A 837 -14.90 -18.42 -0.61
CA THR A 837 -14.98 -19.52 -1.59
C THR A 837 -15.71 -19.11 -2.88
N SER A 838 -16.75 -18.30 -2.78
CA SER A 838 -17.52 -17.81 -3.93
C SER A 838 -16.73 -16.77 -4.73
N ASP A 839 -16.12 -15.82 -4.04
CA ASP A 839 -15.25 -14.78 -4.61
C ASP A 839 -14.00 -15.40 -5.25
N ALA A 840 -13.42 -16.42 -4.62
CA ALA A 840 -12.29 -17.19 -5.16
C ALA A 840 -12.66 -17.92 -6.44
N LYS A 841 -13.85 -18.52 -6.55
CA LYS A 841 -14.32 -19.14 -7.81
C LYS A 841 -14.45 -18.11 -8.92
N GLN A 842 -15.07 -16.95 -8.66
CA GLN A 842 -15.21 -15.88 -9.67
C GLN A 842 -13.85 -15.31 -10.09
N ARG A 843 -12.96 -15.03 -9.13
CA ARG A 843 -11.56 -14.64 -9.36
C ARG A 843 -10.81 -15.64 -10.24
N THR A 844 -10.98 -16.94 -9.97
CA THR A 844 -10.29 -18.01 -10.72
C THR A 844 -10.84 -18.14 -12.13
N ILE A 845 -12.14 -17.90 -12.34
CA ILE A 845 -12.75 -17.79 -13.68
C ILE A 845 -12.20 -16.59 -14.46
N ALA A 846 -12.03 -15.44 -13.80
CA ALA A 846 -11.60 -14.18 -14.42
C ALA A 846 -10.09 -14.11 -14.71
N LEU A 847 -9.25 -14.63 -13.81
CA LEU A 847 -7.78 -14.51 -13.91
C LEU A 847 -7.09 -15.76 -14.47
N VAL A 848 -7.70 -16.95 -14.45
CA VAL A 848 -7.08 -18.18 -14.98
C VAL A 848 -7.85 -18.64 -16.22
N PRO A 849 -7.23 -18.68 -17.41
CA PRO A 849 -7.87 -19.11 -18.65
C PRO A 849 -8.55 -20.49 -18.53
N GLU A 850 -9.70 -20.67 -19.19
CA GLU A 850 -10.48 -21.91 -19.11
C GLU A 850 -9.68 -23.18 -19.53
N PRO A 851 -8.83 -23.17 -20.58
CA PRO A 851 -8.01 -24.33 -20.93
C PRO A 851 -7.08 -24.75 -19.78
N VAL A 852 -6.37 -23.79 -19.15
CA VAL A 852 -5.52 -24.02 -17.97
C VAL A 852 -6.33 -24.63 -16.82
N ARG A 853 -7.54 -24.11 -16.55
CA ARG A 853 -8.44 -24.66 -15.51
C ARG A 853 -8.90 -26.09 -15.83
N ARG A 854 -9.31 -26.36 -17.08
CA ARG A 854 -9.70 -27.70 -17.56
C ARG A 854 -8.52 -28.67 -17.52
N CYS A 855 -7.32 -28.24 -17.86
CA CYS A 855 -6.11 -29.07 -17.82
C CYS A 855 -5.73 -29.48 -16.38
N LEU A 856 -5.73 -28.53 -15.43
CA LEU A 856 -5.52 -28.81 -14.01
C LEU A 856 -6.61 -29.74 -13.44
N TRP A 857 -7.88 -29.51 -13.79
CA TRP A 857 -8.98 -30.35 -13.31
C TRP A 857 -8.99 -31.77 -13.90
N LYS A 858 -8.65 -31.92 -15.19
CA LYS A 858 -8.51 -33.22 -15.85
C LYS A 858 -7.45 -34.09 -15.16
N ASN A 859 -6.31 -33.48 -14.81
CA ASN A 859 -5.18 -34.16 -14.20
C ASN A 859 -5.22 -34.20 -12.64
N ARG A 860 -6.37 -33.86 -12.03
CA ARG A 860 -6.55 -33.70 -10.57
C ARG A 860 -6.26 -34.92 -9.69
N LYS A 861 -5.99 -36.10 -10.26
CA LYS A 861 -5.60 -37.30 -9.49
C LYS A 861 -4.10 -37.59 -9.50
N SER A 862 -3.35 -36.97 -10.42
CA SER A 862 -1.90 -37.17 -10.58
C SER A 862 -1.08 -35.98 -10.08
N ILE A 863 -1.64 -34.76 -10.10
CA ILE A 863 -0.95 -33.56 -9.62
C ILE A 863 -0.75 -33.64 -8.09
N SER A 864 0.48 -33.75 -7.61
CA SER A 864 0.83 -33.74 -6.18
C SER A 864 1.05 -32.31 -5.63
N GLU A 865 1.49 -31.41 -6.52
CA GLU A 865 1.91 -30.03 -6.24
C GLU A 865 1.60 -29.10 -7.45
N ILE A 866 1.32 -27.82 -7.18
CA ILE A 866 1.23 -26.78 -8.21
C ILE A 866 2.31 -25.72 -7.91
N ARG A 867 3.31 -25.59 -8.78
CA ARG A 867 4.37 -24.59 -8.67
C ARG A 867 4.05 -23.39 -9.56
N VAL A 868 3.70 -22.25 -8.98
CA VAL A 868 3.49 -20.99 -9.73
C VAL A 868 4.80 -20.20 -9.79
N ILE A 869 5.25 -19.84 -10.99
CA ILE A 869 6.40 -18.96 -11.20
C ILE A 869 5.90 -17.70 -11.91
N SER A 870 6.09 -16.54 -11.29
CA SER A 870 5.45 -15.29 -11.74
C SER A 870 6.43 -14.13 -11.73
N SER A 871 6.30 -13.20 -12.69
CA SER A 871 6.89 -11.85 -12.58
C SER A 871 6.09 -10.99 -11.61
N GLU A 872 4.79 -11.25 -11.53
CA GLU A 872 3.78 -10.56 -10.75
C GLU A 872 3.68 -11.20 -9.34
N PRO A 873 4.13 -10.52 -8.26
CA PRO A 873 4.27 -11.10 -6.92
C PRO A 873 3.10 -10.82 -5.96
N HIS A 874 2.27 -9.81 -6.16
CA HIS A 874 1.21 -9.39 -5.24
C HIS A 874 -0.05 -10.27 -5.28
N ILE A 875 -0.31 -10.99 -6.38
CA ILE A 875 -1.50 -11.85 -6.50
C ILE A 875 -1.45 -13.01 -5.49
N PRO A 876 -2.46 -13.23 -4.64
CA PRO A 876 -2.54 -14.37 -3.75
C PRO A 876 -3.07 -15.61 -4.51
N TRP A 877 -2.20 -16.28 -5.27
CA TRP A 877 -2.52 -17.49 -6.02
C TRP A 877 -3.04 -18.62 -5.12
N GLU A 878 -2.58 -18.66 -3.86
CA GLU A 878 -3.09 -19.48 -2.75
C GLU A 878 -4.62 -19.44 -2.62
N LEU A 879 -5.24 -18.27 -2.87
CA LEU A 879 -6.67 -17.99 -2.73
C LEU A 879 -7.48 -18.21 -4.03
N MET A 880 -6.88 -18.74 -5.09
CA MET A 880 -7.64 -19.26 -6.24
C MET A 880 -8.30 -20.59 -5.86
N TYR A 881 -9.45 -20.91 -6.46
CA TYR A 881 -10.25 -22.10 -6.13
C TYR A 881 -10.53 -22.94 -7.37
N LEU A 882 -10.05 -24.19 -7.39
CA LEU A 882 -10.39 -25.16 -8.43
C LEU A 882 -11.63 -25.96 -8.02
N SER A 883 -12.58 -26.04 -8.94
CA SER A 883 -13.71 -26.97 -8.94
C SER A 883 -13.95 -27.46 -10.36
N ASP A 884 -14.81 -28.46 -10.50
CA ASP A 884 -15.22 -28.95 -11.81
C ASP A 884 -15.75 -27.81 -12.70
N PRO A 885 -15.17 -27.55 -13.89
CA PRO A 885 -15.69 -26.57 -14.84
C PRO A 885 -17.07 -26.96 -15.39
N ASP A 886 -17.42 -28.26 -15.40
CA ASP A 886 -18.70 -28.76 -15.89
C ASP A 886 -19.69 -29.06 -14.72
N GLY A 887 -19.21 -29.02 -13.48
CA GLY A 887 -20.00 -28.96 -12.25
C GLY A 887 -20.55 -30.29 -11.69
N GLU A 888 -20.16 -31.44 -12.27
CA GLU A 888 -20.66 -32.76 -11.90
C GLU A 888 -19.88 -33.37 -10.72
N ASP A 889 -18.56 -33.21 -10.71
CA ASP A 889 -17.66 -33.76 -9.68
C ASP A 889 -17.30 -32.74 -8.57
N LYS A 890 -17.11 -33.26 -7.37
CA LYS A 890 -16.71 -32.53 -6.16
C LYS A 890 -15.44 -33.11 -5.52
N GLU A 891 -14.89 -34.20 -6.05
CA GLU A 891 -13.63 -34.78 -5.60
C GLU A 891 -12.47 -33.78 -5.81
N ARG A 892 -11.75 -33.48 -4.73
CA ARG A 892 -10.60 -32.55 -4.72
C ARG A 892 -10.90 -31.10 -5.16
N GLN A 893 -12.15 -30.64 -5.15
CA GLN A 893 -12.39 -29.19 -5.21
C GLN A 893 -11.77 -28.49 -3.98
N GLY A 894 -11.21 -27.30 -4.14
CA GLY A 894 -10.54 -26.59 -3.05
C GLY A 894 -9.72 -25.38 -3.49
N PHE A 895 -9.17 -24.66 -2.52
CA PHE A 895 -8.20 -23.60 -2.77
C PHE A 895 -6.88 -24.18 -3.29
N LEU A 896 -6.13 -23.44 -4.12
CA LEU A 896 -4.82 -23.94 -4.60
C LEU A 896 -3.84 -24.19 -3.45
N ALA A 897 -3.96 -23.45 -2.34
CA ALA A 897 -3.29 -23.74 -1.07
C ALA A 897 -3.47 -25.22 -0.60
N GLU A 898 -4.64 -25.82 -0.81
CA GLU A 898 -4.98 -27.20 -0.44
C GLU A 898 -4.46 -28.23 -1.47
N TRP A 899 -4.27 -27.80 -2.72
CA TRP A 899 -3.66 -28.61 -3.77
C TRP A 899 -2.15 -28.76 -3.64
N GLY A 900 -1.53 -28.02 -2.70
CA GLY A 900 -0.08 -27.92 -2.58
C GLY A 900 0.50 -26.86 -3.50
N LEU A 901 -0.05 -25.64 -3.47
CA LEU A 901 0.57 -24.53 -4.18
C LEU A 901 1.85 -24.09 -3.47
N VAL A 902 2.91 -23.95 -4.27
CA VAL A 902 4.17 -23.28 -3.92
C VAL A 902 4.54 -22.27 -5.01
N ARG A 903 5.37 -21.29 -4.67
CA ARG A 903 5.73 -20.15 -5.51
C ARG A 903 7.22 -20.12 -5.84
N TRP A 904 7.58 -19.48 -6.94
CA TRP A 904 8.94 -19.03 -7.21
C TRP A 904 8.92 -17.71 -8.00
N LEU A 905 10.04 -16.98 -7.99
CA LEU A 905 10.22 -15.73 -8.73
C LEU A 905 11.06 -16.03 -9.98
N HIS A 906 10.71 -15.50 -11.16
CA HIS A 906 11.41 -15.84 -12.43
C HIS A 906 12.93 -15.65 -12.33
N ASP A 907 13.37 -14.50 -11.84
CA ASP A 907 14.79 -14.12 -11.73
C ASP A 907 15.40 -14.47 -10.35
N ALA A 908 14.76 -15.34 -9.55
CA ALA A 908 15.42 -15.97 -8.40
C ALA A 908 16.19 -17.23 -8.84
N PRO A 909 17.52 -17.27 -8.73
CA PRO A 909 18.31 -18.42 -9.20
C PRO A 909 17.96 -19.67 -8.38
N LEU A 910 17.49 -20.72 -9.06
CA LEU A 910 17.11 -21.99 -8.44
C LEU A 910 18.28 -22.57 -7.63
N ARG A 911 18.18 -22.50 -6.30
CA ARG A 911 19.10 -23.18 -5.38
C ARG A 911 18.69 -24.65 -5.21
N ARG A 912 19.55 -25.44 -4.56
CA ARG A 912 19.50 -26.91 -4.59
C ARG A 912 18.12 -27.48 -4.18
N ARG A 913 17.60 -28.41 -4.99
CA ARG A 913 16.36 -29.22 -4.79
C ARG A 913 16.30 -30.05 -3.49
N ARG A 914 17.25 -29.91 -2.57
CA ARG A 914 17.26 -30.57 -1.24
C ARG A 914 17.88 -29.63 -0.21
N VAL A 915 17.06 -29.15 0.73
CA VAL A 915 17.53 -28.50 1.97
C VAL A 915 17.89 -29.60 2.96
N SER A 916 19.14 -29.65 3.42
CA SER A 916 19.63 -30.69 4.33
C SER A 916 19.65 -30.17 5.76
N MET A 917 18.54 -30.38 6.50
CA MET A 917 18.42 -30.02 7.92
C MET A 917 19.48 -30.72 8.81
N ALA A 918 20.06 -31.83 8.33
CA ALA A 918 21.13 -32.57 9.01
C ALA A 918 22.51 -31.88 8.93
N THR A 919 22.71 -30.92 8.02
CA THR A 919 24.04 -30.34 7.74
C THR A 919 23.99 -28.82 7.70
N GLY A 920 24.67 -28.16 8.64
CA GLY A 920 24.66 -26.71 8.81
C GLY A 920 23.99 -26.29 10.11
N THR A 921 24.12 -25.01 10.43
CA THR A 921 23.64 -24.40 11.67
C THR A 921 22.17 -23.99 11.57
N LYS A 922 21.44 -24.09 12.69
CA LYS A 922 20.03 -23.71 12.80
C LYS A 922 19.94 -22.52 13.73
N HIS A 923 19.26 -21.48 13.30
CA HIS A 923 19.15 -20.23 14.06
C HIS A 923 17.70 -19.84 14.21
N PHE A 924 17.37 -19.24 15.34
CA PHE A 924 16.05 -18.66 15.55
C PHE A 924 16.11 -17.30 16.25
N VAL A 925 15.06 -16.51 16.01
CA VAL A 925 14.81 -15.19 16.61
C VAL A 925 13.41 -15.21 17.21
N VAL A 926 13.32 -15.23 18.54
CA VAL A 926 12.04 -15.23 19.26
C VAL A 926 12.07 -14.11 20.31
N PRO A 927 11.58 -12.91 19.99
CA PRO A 927 11.45 -11.81 20.94
C PRO A 927 10.70 -12.18 22.22
N GLN A 928 10.92 -11.38 23.26
CA GLN A 928 10.07 -11.36 24.45
C GLN A 928 9.40 -9.99 24.54
N TYR A 929 8.11 -9.99 24.82
CA TYR A 929 7.28 -8.79 24.98
C TYR A 929 6.45 -8.92 26.26
N GLY A 930 6.29 -7.82 27.00
CA GLY A 930 5.42 -7.75 28.17
C GLY A 930 3.99 -7.30 27.84
N GLY A 931 3.14 -7.37 28.87
CA GLY A 931 1.77 -6.85 28.84
C GLY A 931 0.91 -7.44 27.72
N ALA A 932 0.11 -6.59 27.07
CA ALA A 932 -0.82 -7.01 26.02
C ALA A 932 -0.15 -7.51 24.73
N ALA A 933 1.16 -7.27 24.54
CA ALA A 933 1.92 -7.73 23.37
C ALA A 933 2.48 -9.16 23.51
N THR A 934 2.19 -9.87 24.60
CA THR A 934 2.78 -11.19 24.91
C THR A 934 2.30 -12.30 23.94
N LEU A 935 3.15 -12.69 22.98
CA LEU A 935 2.95 -13.87 22.13
C LEU A 935 3.38 -15.15 22.87
N ASN A 936 2.42 -15.99 23.24
CA ASN A 936 2.66 -17.20 24.05
C ASN A 936 2.99 -18.41 23.18
N GLY A 937 2.42 -18.49 21.98
CA GLY A 937 2.78 -19.44 20.94
C GLY A 937 4.21 -19.24 20.47
N ALA A 938 4.64 -18.00 20.26
CA ALA A 938 6.06 -17.70 19.96
C ALA A 938 7.04 -18.22 21.03
N GLN A 939 6.72 -18.08 22.34
CA GLN A 939 7.57 -18.66 23.40
C GLN A 939 7.55 -20.21 23.39
N GLN A 940 6.43 -20.81 22.98
CA GLN A 940 6.35 -22.25 22.72
C GLN A 940 7.16 -22.64 21.46
N GLU A 941 7.30 -21.76 20.46
CA GLU A 941 8.17 -21.99 19.30
C GLU A 941 9.66 -21.99 19.69
N ARG A 942 10.15 -21.07 20.54
CA ARG A 942 11.51 -21.18 21.12
C ARG A 942 11.72 -22.56 21.76
N THR A 943 10.77 -23.00 22.57
CA THR A 943 10.83 -24.28 23.30
C THR A 943 10.83 -25.48 22.35
N MET A 944 10.00 -25.42 21.31
CA MET A 944 9.85 -26.41 20.25
C MET A 944 11.13 -26.55 19.39
N LEU A 945 11.75 -25.43 19.03
CA LEU A 945 12.96 -25.38 18.21
C LEU A 945 14.16 -25.94 18.98
N ALA A 946 14.33 -25.55 20.25
CA ALA A 946 15.37 -26.11 21.12
C ALA A 946 15.19 -27.63 21.37
N TYR A 947 13.95 -28.13 21.34
CA TYR A 947 13.66 -29.57 21.46
C TYR A 947 13.91 -30.36 20.16
N ARG A 948 13.44 -29.86 19.01
CA ARG A 948 13.63 -30.54 17.70
C ARG A 948 15.05 -30.41 17.16
N PHE A 949 15.73 -29.31 17.46
CA PHE A 949 17.08 -28.98 16.99
C PHE A 949 17.96 -28.63 18.19
N PRO A 950 18.50 -29.61 18.93
CA PRO A 950 19.34 -29.36 20.12
C PRO A 950 20.67 -28.65 19.83
N ASP A 951 21.03 -28.53 18.55
CA ASP A 951 22.18 -27.76 18.03
C ASP A 951 21.77 -26.37 17.49
N SER A 952 20.52 -25.96 17.67
CA SER A 952 20.05 -24.63 17.29
C SER A 952 20.55 -23.54 18.24
N GLN A 953 20.70 -22.33 17.69
CA GLN A 953 21.23 -21.16 18.38
C GLN A 953 20.21 -20.03 18.33
N GLU A 954 20.02 -19.36 19.46
CA GLU A 954 19.24 -18.13 19.51
C GLU A 954 20.13 -16.97 19.06
N ILE A 955 19.75 -16.28 17.98
CA ILE A 955 20.30 -14.96 17.66
C ILE A 955 19.59 -13.99 18.61
N THR A 956 20.34 -13.05 19.22
CA THR A 956 19.74 -12.02 20.06
C THR A 956 18.61 -11.32 19.29
N PRO A 957 17.39 -11.22 19.85
CA PRO A 957 16.27 -10.57 19.18
C PRO A 957 16.44 -9.05 19.28
N ASP A 958 17.30 -8.53 18.42
CA ASP A 958 17.54 -7.11 18.16
C ASP A 958 18.01 -6.93 16.70
N SER A 959 17.72 -5.79 16.08
CA SER A 959 17.96 -5.60 14.63
C SER A 959 19.45 -5.54 14.28
N ASP A 960 20.33 -5.13 15.20
CA ASP A 960 21.77 -5.08 15.00
C ASP A 960 22.37 -6.50 14.97
N SER A 961 21.98 -7.35 15.92
CA SER A 961 22.39 -8.75 15.98
C SER A 961 21.91 -9.54 14.77
N VAL A 962 20.66 -9.36 14.32
CA VAL A 962 20.14 -10.05 13.13
C VAL A 962 20.81 -9.55 11.84
N ARG A 963 21.02 -8.23 11.66
CA ARG A 963 21.83 -7.70 10.55
C ARG A 963 23.22 -8.33 10.52
N THR A 964 23.90 -8.36 11.67
CA THR A 964 25.27 -8.90 11.82
C THR A 964 25.33 -10.39 11.49
N PHE A 965 24.34 -11.17 11.92
CA PHE A 965 24.22 -12.59 11.55
C PHE A 965 24.02 -12.78 10.04
N LEU A 966 23.11 -12.02 9.44
CA LEU A 966 22.74 -12.15 8.02
C LEU A 966 23.95 -11.93 7.08
N GLN A 967 24.87 -11.04 7.44
CA GLN A 967 26.12 -10.79 6.70
C GLN A 967 27.09 -11.99 6.68
N GLN A 968 26.89 -12.99 7.54
CA GLN A 968 27.84 -14.10 7.78
C GLN A 968 27.15 -15.48 7.74
N ALA A 969 25.94 -15.56 7.20
CA ALA A 969 25.06 -16.72 7.28
C ALA A 969 25.40 -17.86 6.28
N GLU A 970 26.63 -17.93 5.75
CA GLU A 970 27.05 -18.88 4.70
C GLU A 970 26.84 -20.37 5.05
N ASN A 971 26.73 -20.71 6.33
CA ASN A 971 26.50 -22.08 6.84
C ASN A 971 25.15 -22.23 7.57
N CYS A 972 24.17 -21.37 7.29
CA CYS A 972 22.81 -21.47 7.79
C CYS A 972 22.00 -22.51 6.99
N ALA A 973 21.36 -23.46 7.69
CA ALA A 973 20.45 -24.47 7.12
C ALA A 973 18.97 -24.17 7.45
N LEU A 974 18.71 -23.59 8.63
CA LEU A 974 17.41 -23.10 9.06
C LEU A 974 17.58 -21.71 9.68
N LEU A 975 16.73 -20.77 9.29
CA LEU A 975 16.51 -19.50 9.99
C LEU A 975 15.01 -19.34 10.28
N HIS A 976 14.64 -19.25 11.55
CA HIS A 976 13.24 -19.13 11.98
C HIS A 976 13.01 -17.84 12.77
N PHE A 977 11.88 -17.16 12.53
CA PHE A 977 11.42 -16.03 13.33
C PHE A 977 10.01 -16.32 13.85
N ALA A 978 9.73 -16.05 15.12
CA ALA A 978 8.36 -15.99 15.66
C ALA A 978 8.19 -14.70 16.47
N CYS A 979 7.48 -13.73 15.88
CA CYS A 979 7.43 -12.35 16.35
C CYS A 979 6.20 -11.59 15.81
N HIS A 980 5.97 -10.37 16.30
CA HIS A 980 4.98 -9.47 15.70
C HIS A 980 5.47 -8.94 14.35
N GLY A 981 4.64 -9.12 13.31
CA GLY A 981 4.76 -8.36 12.06
C GLY A 981 3.99 -7.04 12.20
N ARG A 982 4.65 -5.91 11.94
CA ARG A 982 4.02 -4.58 11.91
C ARG A 982 3.99 -4.08 10.47
N THR A 983 2.83 -3.66 9.99
CA THR A 983 2.68 -3.00 8.67
C THR A 983 1.97 -1.68 8.90
N GLN A 984 2.53 -0.57 8.42
CA GLN A 984 1.85 0.72 8.46
C GLN A 984 0.74 0.74 7.41
N GLN A 985 -0.39 1.40 7.71
CA GLN A 985 -1.65 1.11 7.03
C GLN A 985 -1.58 1.31 5.51
N ASN A 986 -1.91 0.25 4.76
CA ASN A 986 -1.96 0.18 3.29
C ASN A 986 -0.60 0.14 2.54
N SER A 987 0.54 -0.18 3.15
CA SER A 987 1.80 -0.38 2.39
C SER A 987 2.60 -1.63 2.80
N VAL A 988 2.66 -2.62 1.91
CA VAL A 988 3.53 -3.81 2.03
C VAL A 988 5.02 -3.44 2.10
N ILE A 989 5.38 -2.27 1.55
CA ILE A 989 6.73 -1.71 1.58
C ILE A 989 7.14 -1.30 3.01
N SER A 990 6.18 -1.19 3.94
CA SER A 990 6.38 -0.85 5.35
C SER A 990 6.31 -2.05 6.32
N SER A 991 6.27 -3.29 5.81
CA SER A 991 6.24 -4.48 6.68
C SER A 991 7.59 -4.69 7.41
N GLU A 992 7.52 -4.73 8.73
CA GLU A 992 8.61 -4.85 9.70
C GLU A 992 8.41 -6.07 10.61
N LEU A 993 9.50 -6.59 11.18
CA LEU A 993 9.48 -7.56 12.27
C LEU A 993 9.91 -6.89 13.58
N LEU A 994 9.03 -6.81 14.57
CA LEU A 994 9.35 -6.19 15.87
C LEU A 994 10.25 -7.12 16.69
N MET A 995 11.48 -6.68 16.96
CA MET A 995 12.50 -7.51 17.61
C MET A 995 12.43 -7.54 19.13
N GLY A 996 11.73 -6.62 19.80
CA GLY A 996 11.48 -6.75 21.23
C GLY A 996 10.92 -5.49 21.88
N GLU A 997 10.85 -5.50 23.22
CA GLU A 997 10.72 -4.25 23.96
C GLU A 997 11.93 -3.36 23.67
N GLY A 998 11.64 -2.12 23.29
CA GLY A 998 12.63 -1.17 22.80
C GLY A 998 13.76 -0.86 23.78
N LYS A 999 14.92 -0.48 23.24
CA LYS A 999 16.06 0.00 24.04
C LYS A 999 15.63 1.27 24.80
N THR A 1000 15.41 1.17 26.12
CA THR A 1000 14.89 2.26 26.96
C THR A 1000 15.92 3.35 27.19
N GLU A 1001 16.13 4.22 26.20
CA GLU A 1001 16.88 5.45 26.40
C GLU A 1001 16.02 6.53 27.07
N ARG A 1002 16.49 7.01 28.22
CA ARG A 1002 16.02 8.27 28.84
C ARG A 1002 14.52 8.28 29.20
N GLY A 1003 13.93 7.10 29.38
CA GLY A 1003 12.52 6.93 29.76
C GLY A 1003 11.55 6.76 28.58
N LYS A 1004 12.03 6.70 27.33
CA LYS A 1004 11.22 6.27 26.17
C LYS A 1004 11.70 4.90 25.66
N THR A 1005 10.76 4.02 25.37
CA THR A 1005 10.98 2.67 24.83
C THR A 1005 10.87 2.72 23.31
N LEU A 1006 11.99 2.85 22.60
CA LEU A 1006 12.04 2.85 21.12
C LEU A 1006 12.01 1.40 20.61
N ALA A 1007 10.83 0.93 20.20
CA ALA A 1007 10.63 -0.44 19.71
C ALA A 1007 11.61 -0.77 18.58
N ASP A 1008 12.37 -1.85 18.75
CA ASP A 1008 13.36 -2.28 17.76
C ASP A 1008 12.68 -3.10 16.66
N ALA A 1009 13.08 -2.88 15.41
CA ALA A 1009 12.43 -3.45 14.24
C ALA A 1009 13.46 -3.83 13.16
N LEU A 1010 13.27 -4.99 12.54
CA LEU A 1010 14.00 -5.39 11.34
C LEU A 1010 13.11 -5.17 10.11
N THR A 1011 13.61 -4.42 9.14
CA THR A 1011 12.91 -4.15 7.88
C THR A 1011 13.25 -5.21 6.82
N TRP A 1012 12.48 -5.29 5.74
CA TRP A 1012 12.87 -6.13 4.59
C TRP A 1012 14.06 -5.53 3.84
N GLN A 1013 14.29 -4.21 3.92
CA GLN A 1013 15.46 -3.52 3.39
C GLN A 1013 16.74 -3.98 4.11
N ASP A 1014 16.71 -4.12 5.44
CA ASP A 1014 17.81 -4.67 6.23
C ASP A 1014 18.18 -6.06 5.73
N VAL A 1015 17.18 -6.94 5.54
CA VAL A 1015 17.40 -8.30 5.03
C VAL A 1015 17.98 -8.26 3.62
N ALA A 1016 17.41 -7.47 2.72
CA ALA A 1016 17.83 -7.39 1.32
C ALA A 1016 19.27 -6.87 1.16
N ALA A 1017 19.70 -5.93 2.01
CA ALA A 1017 21.05 -5.38 1.99
C ALA A 1017 22.08 -6.31 2.66
N ASN A 1018 21.71 -7.03 3.72
CA ASN A 1018 22.66 -7.74 4.58
C ASN A 1018 22.75 -9.26 4.35
N ALA A 1019 21.74 -9.93 3.77
CA ALA A 1019 21.71 -11.39 3.71
C ALA A 1019 22.72 -12.00 2.72
N ASP A 1020 23.68 -12.76 3.24
CA ASP A 1020 24.61 -13.62 2.51
C ASP A 1020 24.54 -15.06 3.04
N PHE A 1021 23.84 -15.94 2.30
CA PHE A 1021 23.76 -17.37 2.61
C PHE A 1021 24.77 -18.22 1.80
N GLY A 1022 25.86 -17.61 1.37
CA GLY A 1022 26.97 -18.30 0.70
C GLY A 1022 26.62 -18.86 -0.68
N LYS A 1023 27.44 -19.82 -1.14
CA LYS A 1023 27.33 -20.44 -2.47
C LYS A 1023 26.71 -21.84 -2.47
N HIS A 1024 26.33 -22.39 -1.31
CA HIS A 1024 26.16 -23.84 -1.14
C HIS A 1024 24.74 -24.37 -0.89
N GLY A 1025 23.74 -23.48 -0.94
CA GLY A 1025 22.33 -23.89 -1.04
C GLY A 1025 21.35 -22.85 -0.50
N GLY A 1026 21.74 -22.12 0.53
CA GLY A 1026 20.83 -21.27 1.30
C GLY A 1026 19.97 -22.07 2.30
N PRO A 1027 19.50 -21.44 3.38
CA PRO A 1027 18.63 -22.08 4.37
C PRO A 1027 17.19 -22.24 3.87
N LEU A 1028 16.41 -23.01 4.62
CA LEU A 1028 14.98 -22.75 4.77
C LEU A 1028 14.80 -21.53 5.68
N VAL A 1029 14.12 -20.49 5.21
CA VAL A 1029 13.69 -19.35 6.04
C VAL A 1029 12.20 -19.51 6.36
N PHE A 1030 11.84 -19.41 7.64
CA PHE A 1030 10.45 -19.41 8.10
C PHE A 1030 10.22 -18.16 8.95
N VAL A 1031 9.46 -17.20 8.44
CA VAL A 1031 9.05 -16.00 9.18
C VAL A 1031 7.62 -16.19 9.67
N ASN A 1032 7.46 -16.68 10.89
CA ASN A 1032 6.17 -16.88 11.53
C ASN A 1032 5.66 -15.58 12.18
N ALA A 1033 5.30 -14.63 11.32
CA ALA A 1033 4.79 -13.32 11.71
C ALA A 1033 3.81 -12.77 10.66
N CYS A 1034 2.82 -12.00 11.11
CA CYS A 1034 1.72 -11.47 10.30
C CYS A 1034 2.19 -10.72 9.04
N GLN A 1035 1.49 -10.93 7.92
CA GLN A 1035 1.68 -10.20 6.63
C GLN A 1035 3.05 -10.33 5.93
N THR A 1036 4.03 -11.03 6.52
CA THR A 1036 5.39 -11.23 5.97
C THR A 1036 5.49 -12.01 4.65
N GLY A 1037 4.45 -12.77 4.31
CA GLY A 1037 4.31 -13.45 3.02
C GLY A 1037 3.80 -12.54 1.89
N GLN A 1038 3.28 -11.35 2.21
CA GLN A 1038 2.89 -10.36 1.20
C GLN A 1038 4.11 -9.83 0.45
N GLN A 1039 3.89 -9.42 -0.81
CA GLN A 1039 4.88 -8.77 -1.66
C GLN A 1039 4.20 -7.58 -2.36
N GLY A 1040 4.96 -6.55 -2.70
CA GLY A 1040 4.44 -5.36 -3.39
C GLY A 1040 5.47 -4.70 -4.29
N SER A 1041 5.10 -3.61 -4.96
CA SER A 1041 5.96 -2.88 -5.90
C SER A 1041 6.94 -1.95 -5.18
N GLY A 1042 8.24 -2.21 -5.32
CA GLY A 1042 9.33 -1.34 -4.87
C GLY A 1042 10.01 -0.57 -6.01
N ILE A 1043 10.94 0.33 -5.66
CA ILE A 1043 11.60 1.28 -6.57
C ILE A 1043 12.27 0.60 -7.79
N THR A 1044 12.69 -0.66 -7.66
CA THR A 1044 13.42 -1.42 -8.70
C THR A 1044 12.78 -2.79 -9.01
N GLY A 1045 11.52 -3.01 -8.64
CA GLY A 1045 10.81 -4.29 -8.77
C GLY A 1045 10.24 -4.79 -7.45
N ALA A 1046 10.02 -6.10 -7.33
CA ALA A 1046 9.36 -6.72 -6.17
C ALA A 1046 10.01 -6.37 -4.81
N ALA A 1047 9.19 -6.12 -3.79
CA ALA A 1047 9.58 -5.76 -2.43
C ALA A 1047 8.86 -6.60 -1.36
N GLY A 1048 9.41 -6.61 -0.14
CA GLY A 1048 8.95 -7.40 1.01
C GLY A 1048 9.84 -8.61 1.32
N PHE A 1049 9.57 -9.30 2.43
CA PHE A 1049 10.50 -10.30 3.00
C PHE A 1049 10.82 -11.50 2.09
N ALA A 1050 9.86 -12.05 1.34
CA ALA A 1050 10.16 -13.19 0.46
C ALA A 1050 11.22 -12.84 -0.60
N ASN A 1051 11.05 -11.72 -1.33
CA ASN A 1051 12.07 -11.23 -2.25
C ASN A 1051 13.38 -10.87 -1.53
N ALA A 1052 13.33 -10.26 -0.35
CA ALA A 1052 14.54 -9.91 0.42
C ALA A 1052 15.38 -11.14 0.80
N PHE A 1053 14.76 -12.25 1.21
CA PHE A 1053 15.47 -13.48 1.57
C PHE A 1053 15.87 -14.33 0.34
N LEU A 1054 15.07 -14.36 -0.73
CA LEU A 1054 15.33 -15.16 -1.94
C LEU A 1054 16.27 -14.46 -2.94
N ARG A 1055 16.21 -13.13 -3.01
CA ARG A 1055 16.96 -12.26 -3.92
C ARG A 1055 17.61 -11.05 -3.20
N PRO A 1056 18.41 -11.27 -2.13
CA PRO A 1056 19.19 -10.18 -1.53
C PRO A 1056 20.19 -9.59 -2.54
N GLN A 1057 20.68 -8.39 -2.26
CA GLN A 1057 21.62 -7.65 -3.12
C GLN A 1057 22.92 -8.42 -3.40
N THR A 1058 23.33 -9.28 -2.46
CA THR A 1058 24.45 -10.24 -2.59
C THR A 1058 24.25 -11.30 -3.68
N ARG A 1059 23.01 -11.48 -4.16
CA ARG A 1059 22.49 -12.57 -5.01
C ARG A 1059 22.62 -13.97 -4.39
N ARG A 1060 22.90 -14.06 -3.08
CA ARG A 1060 23.11 -15.32 -2.33
C ARG A 1060 21.94 -15.59 -1.36
N GLY A 1061 20.73 -15.68 -1.93
CA GLY A 1061 19.49 -15.91 -1.20
C GLY A 1061 19.26 -17.35 -0.71
N ALA A 1062 18.17 -17.50 0.05
CA ALA A 1062 17.68 -18.73 0.65
C ALA A 1062 17.24 -19.79 -0.38
N ALA A 1063 17.12 -21.05 0.08
CA ALA A 1063 16.59 -22.15 -0.72
C ALA A 1063 15.06 -22.18 -0.77
N ALA A 1064 14.42 -21.75 0.32
CA ALA A 1064 12.97 -21.69 0.47
C ALA A 1064 12.59 -20.61 1.50
N PHE A 1065 11.39 -20.03 1.37
CA PHE A 1065 10.84 -19.04 2.28
C PHE A 1065 9.38 -19.37 2.62
N ILE A 1066 8.99 -19.22 3.89
CA ILE A 1066 7.61 -19.32 4.39
C ILE A 1066 7.26 -18.04 5.14
N GLY A 1067 6.10 -17.44 4.87
CA GLY A 1067 5.58 -16.28 5.60
C GLY A 1067 4.06 -16.12 5.42
N ALA A 1068 3.40 -15.42 6.35
CA ALA A 1068 1.93 -15.28 6.35
C ALA A 1068 1.43 -14.12 5.48
N LEU A 1069 0.40 -14.31 4.67
CA LEU A 1069 -0.20 -13.30 3.78
C LEU A 1069 -1.13 -12.31 4.50
N TRP A 1070 -1.54 -12.59 5.74
CA TRP A 1070 -2.37 -11.70 6.59
C TRP A 1070 -2.08 -12.02 8.07
N SER A 1071 -2.85 -11.46 9.00
CA SER A 1071 -2.74 -11.79 10.43
C SER A 1071 -3.04 -13.25 10.76
N VAL A 1072 -2.33 -13.81 11.74
CA VAL A 1072 -2.45 -15.22 12.16
C VAL A 1072 -2.65 -15.33 13.67
N ASP A 1073 -3.32 -16.40 14.11
CA ASP A 1073 -3.51 -16.67 15.53
C ASP A 1073 -2.24 -17.29 16.15
N ASP A 1074 -1.68 -16.66 17.19
CA ASP A 1074 -0.46 -17.08 17.93
C ASP A 1074 -0.41 -18.60 18.23
N LYS A 1075 -1.54 -19.24 18.55
CA LYS A 1075 -1.58 -20.68 18.86
C LYS A 1075 -1.63 -21.54 17.61
N LEU A 1076 -2.36 -21.12 16.57
CA LEU A 1076 -2.43 -21.84 15.30
C LEU A 1076 -1.16 -21.65 14.48
N ALA A 1077 -0.46 -20.52 14.64
CA ALA A 1077 0.85 -20.25 14.07
C ALA A 1077 1.93 -21.16 14.66
N ASN A 1078 1.97 -21.30 15.99
CA ASN A 1078 2.81 -22.28 16.67
C ASN A 1078 2.52 -23.71 16.20
N LEU A 1079 1.24 -24.12 16.17
CA LEU A 1079 0.81 -25.45 15.74
C LEU A 1079 1.15 -25.73 14.26
N PHE A 1080 1.09 -24.71 13.40
CA PHE A 1080 1.45 -24.80 11.99
C PHE A 1080 2.95 -25.05 11.84
N ALA A 1081 3.80 -24.25 12.51
CA ALA A 1081 5.24 -24.44 12.50
C ALA A 1081 5.66 -25.80 13.10
N ASP A 1082 5.06 -26.19 14.22
CA ASP A 1082 5.27 -27.50 14.86
C ASP A 1082 4.96 -28.67 13.92
N THR A 1083 3.83 -28.57 13.19
CA THR A 1083 3.44 -29.58 12.20
C THR A 1083 4.39 -29.61 11.00
N VAL A 1084 4.80 -28.44 10.47
CA VAL A 1084 5.77 -28.37 9.36
C VAL A 1084 7.09 -29.04 9.76
N TYR A 1085 7.66 -28.73 10.94
CA TYR A 1085 8.91 -29.35 11.37
C TYR A 1085 8.76 -30.84 11.75
N THR A 1086 7.59 -31.27 12.22
CA THR A 1086 7.28 -32.71 12.46
C THR A 1086 7.30 -33.52 11.18
N GLU A 1087 6.72 -32.99 10.11
CA GLU A 1087 6.62 -33.69 8.83
C GLU A 1087 7.95 -33.64 8.06
N LEU A 1088 8.65 -32.50 8.07
CA LEU A 1088 10.00 -32.36 7.50
C LEU A 1088 11.07 -33.24 8.18
N ALA A 1089 10.82 -33.73 9.40
CA ALA A 1089 11.71 -34.66 10.09
C ALA A 1089 11.64 -36.10 9.55
N ARG A 1090 10.72 -36.41 8.61
CA ARG A 1090 10.60 -37.74 8.00
C ARG A 1090 11.49 -37.89 6.77
N GLU A 1091 12.08 -39.06 6.61
CA GLU A 1091 12.87 -39.38 5.42
C GLU A 1091 12.02 -39.28 4.14
N GLY A 1092 12.53 -38.56 3.13
CA GLY A 1092 11.84 -38.34 1.86
C GLY A 1092 10.70 -37.30 1.89
N ALA A 1093 10.48 -36.59 3.01
CA ALA A 1093 9.45 -35.55 3.07
C ALA A 1093 9.74 -34.36 2.13
N THR A 1094 8.70 -33.84 1.49
CA THR A 1094 8.74 -32.58 0.73
C THR A 1094 8.17 -31.43 1.56
N LEU A 1095 8.63 -30.20 1.29
CA LEU A 1095 8.11 -29.02 1.98
C LEU A 1095 6.60 -28.82 1.70
N THR A 1096 6.17 -29.07 0.46
CA THR A 1096 4.76 -29.04 0.05
C THR A 1096 3.92 -30.05 0.84
N GLY A 1097 4.42 -31.26 1.07
CA GLY A 1097 3.73 -32.27 1.90
C GLY A 1097 3.58 -31.83 3.35
N ALA A 1098 4.67 -31.34 3.96
CA ALA A 1098 4.67 -30.82 5.33
C ALA A 1098 3.72 -29.64 5.53
N VAL A 1099 3.73 -28.68 4.59
CA VAL A 1099 2.84 -27.52 4.59
C VAL A 1099 1.38 -27.95 4.42
N ARG A 1100 1.06 -28.84 3.47
CA ARG A 1100 -0.32 -29.36 3.30
C ARG A 1100 -0.83 -30.01 4.58
N LYS A 1101 0.00 -30.79 5.28
CA LYS A 1101 -0.37 -31.39 6.57
C LYS A 1101 -0.61 -30.33 7.66
N ALA A 1102 0.21 -29.28 7.72
CA ALA A 1102 0.01 -28.16 8.64
C ALA A 1102 -1.28 -27.38 8.34
N ARG A 1103 -1.63 -27.18 7.06
CA ARG A 1103 -2.94 -26.62 6.67
C ARG A 1103 -4.09 -27.51 7.16
N GLU A 1104 -4.01 -28.82 6.95
CA GLU A 1104 -5.04 -29.77 7.42
C GLU A 1104 -5.23 -29.74 8.95
N VAL A 1105 -4.13 -29.65 9.71
CA VAL A 1105 -4.15 -29.66 11.18
C VAL A 1105 -4.68 -28.33 11.75
N CYS A 1106 -4.30 -27.19 11.17
CA CYS A 1106 -4.75 -25.87 11.63
C CYS A 1106 -6.12 -25.44 11.06
N LYS A 1107 -6.80 -26.29 10.29
CA LYS A 1107 -8.13 -26.01 9.69
C LYS A 1107 -9.26 -26.12 10.72
N THR A 1108 -9.24 -25.24 11.71
CA THR A 1108 -10.28 -25.13 12.73
C THR A 1108 -11.46 -24.30 12.22
N ASN A 1109 -12.68 -24.65 12.62
CA ASN A 1109 -13.92 -24.01 12.12
C ASN A 1109 -14.21 -22.63 12.74
N ASN A 1110 -13.18 -21.81 12.92
CA ASN A 1110 -13.22 -20.50 13.57
C ASN A 1110 -12.09 -19.55 13.15
N ASP A 1111 -11.08 -19.97 12.36
CA ASP A 1111 -9.93 -19.12 12.01
C ASP A 1111 -9.33 -19.45 10.63
N PHE A 1112 -8.68 -18.45 10.00
CA PHE A 1112 -8.15 -18.54 8.63
C PHE A 1112 -6.62 -18.76 8.53
N THR A 1113 -5.91 -18.93 9.66
CA THR A 1113 -4.45 -19.16 9.71
C THR A 1113 -3.98 -20.31 8.81
N TRP A 1114 -4.80 -21.36 8.63
CA TRP A 1114 -4.49 -22.49 7.75
C TRP A 1114 -4.37 -22.14 6.26
N LEU A 1115 -5.00 -21.05 5.80
CA LEU A 1115 -4.84 -20.51 4.45
C LEU A 1115 -3.66 -19.52 4.36
N ALA A 1116 -3.32 -18.84 5.47
CA ALA A 1116 -2.49 -17.64 5.48
C ALA A 1116 -1.08 -17.79 4.90
N TYR A 1117 -0.40 -18.92 5.10
CA TYR A 1117 1.01 -19.05 4.69
C TYR A 1117 1.18 -19.12 3.17
N SER A 1118 2.04 -18.26 2.63
CA SER A 1118 2.64 -18.37 1.30
C SER A 1118 3.96 -19.14 1.43
N VAL A 1119 4.27 -19.98 0.44
CA VAL A 1119 5.48 -20.83 0.44
C VAL A 1119 6.22 -20.67 -0.87
N TYR A 1120 7.46 -20.23 -0.81
CA TYR A 1120 8.36 -20.12 -1.95
C TYR A 1120 9.37 -21.26 -1.91
N ALA A 1121 9.34 -22.15 -2.90
CA ALA A 1121 10.14 -23.37 -2.93
C ALA A 1121 10.40 -23.88 -4.36
N SER A 1122 11.44 -24.71 -4.53
CA SER A 1122 11.80 -25.32 -5.82
C SER A 1122 11.17 -26.71 -6.06
N GLY A 1123 10.24 -27.13 -5.20
CA GLY A 1123 9.58 -28.44 -5.17
C GLY A 1123 10.42 -29.51 -4.49
#